data_AF-A0A674AGD2-F1
#
_entry.id   AF-A0A674AGD2-F1
#
_cell.length_a   1.000
_cell.length_b   1.000
_cell.length_c   1.000
_cell.angle_alpha   90.00
_cell.angle_beta   90.00
_cell.angle_gamma   90.00
#
_symmetry.space_group_name_H-M   'P 1'
#
loop_
_entity.id
_entity.type
_entity.pdbx_description
1 polymer ?
#
loop_
_entity_poly.entity_id
_entity_poly.type
_entity_poly.pdbx_seq_one_letter_code
_entity_poly.pdbx_strand_id
1 'polypeptide(L)'
;MTKLGFLRLSYEKQDTLLKLLILSMAAILSFSTRLFSVLRFESVIHEFDPYFNYRTTRFLVEEGFYNFHNWFDDRAWYPLGRIIGGTIYPGLMITSAALYHVLNFFHITIDIRNVCVFLAPLFSSFTAIVTYHFTKELKDAGAGLLAAAMIAVVPGYISRSVAGSYDNEGIAIFCMLLTYYMWIKAVNTGSIYWSAMCALAYFYMVSSWGGYVFLINLIPLHVLVLMLTGRFSHRIYVAYCTVYCLGTILSMQISFVGFQPVQSSEHMAAFGVFGLCQIHAFVDYLRSKLNAQQFEVLFKSVISLVGFVLLSVGTVLMLTGKISPWTGRFYSLLDPSYAKNNIPIIASVSEHQPTTWSSYYFDLQLLVFMFPVGLYYCFNNLSDARIFIIMYGVTSMYFSAVMVRLMLVLAPVMCILSGIGVSQVLTTYMKNLDISRPDKKSKKQQDATYPFKNEVASGMILVMTFFLITYTFHSTWVTSEAYSSPSIVLSARGGDGSRIIFDDFREAYYWLRHNTPEDAKVMSWWDYGYQITAMANRTILVDNNTWNNTHISRVGQAMASTEEKAYEIMRELDVSYVLVIFGGLTGYSSDDINKFLWMVRIGGSTDTGKHIKEHDYYTPTGEFRVDREGSPVLLNCLMYKMCYYRFGQVYTEAKRPPGYDRVRNAEIGNKDFELDVLEEAYTTEHWLVRIYKVKDLDNRGLSRT
;
A
#
# COMPACT_ATOMS: atom_id res chain seq x y z
N MET A 1 -42.97 -34.16 21.41
CA MET A 1 -42.44 -34.66 22.70
C MET A 1 -41.23 -35.55 22.39
N THR A 2 -40.02 -35.02 22.58
CA THR A 2 -38.80 -35.79 22.89
C THR A 2 -37.87 -34.80 23.59
N LYS A 3 -37.84 -34.90 24.92
CA LYS A 3 -37.00 -34.11 25.81
C LYS A 3 -35.54 -34.53 25.60
N LEU A 4 -34.78 -33.82 24.77
CA LEU A 4 -33.32 -33.76 24.97
C LEU A 4 -33.04 -32.72 26.05
N GLY A 5 -33.05 -33.18 27.30
CA GLY A 5 -32.62 -32.43 28.46
C GLY A 5 -31.09 -32.37 28.54
N PHE A 6 -30.46 -31.56 27.68
CA PHE A 6 -29.06 -31.20 27.80
C PHE A 6 -28.93 -29.67 27.85
N LEU A 7 -28.56 -29.16 29.03
CA LEU A 7 -28.09 -27.79 29.31
C LEU A 7 -28.85 -26.64 28.60
N ARG A 8 -29.96 -26.18 29.19
CA ARG A 8 -30.54 -24.86 28.83
C ARG A 8 -29.60 -23.75 29.32
N LEU A 9 -28.77 -23.25 28.41
CA LEU A 9 -27.94 -22.06 28.64
C LEU A 9 -28.82 -20.79 28.71
N SER A 10 -28.43 -19.83 29.53
CA SER A 10 -29.03 -18.48 29.53
C SER A 10 -28.83 -17.81 28.15
N TYR A 11 -29.76 -16.95 27.74
CA TYR A 11 -29.66 -16.18 26.51
C TYR A 11 -28.33 -15.42 26.42
N GLU A 12 -27.89 -14.80 27.51
CA GLU A 12 -26.61 -14.07 27.56
C GLU A 12 -25.40 -15.01 27.36
N LYS A 13 -25.45 -16.22 27.93
CA LYS A 13 -24.40 -17.24 27.73
C LYS A 13 -24.38 -17.73 26.28
N GLN A 14 -25.55 -17.92 25.66
CA GLN A 14 -25.66 -18.34 24.26
C GLN A 14 -25.14 -17.25 23.31
N ASP A 15 -25.57 -16.00 23.51
CA ASP A 15 -25.15 -14.85 22.70
C ASP A 15 -23.64 -14.58 22.83
N THR A 16 -23.10 -14.66 24.03
CA THR A 16 -21.65 -14.51 24.27
C THR A 16 -20.85 -15.65 23.62
N LEU A 17 -21.31 -16.89 23.77
CA LEU A 17 -20.66 -18.05 23.16
C LEU A 17 -20.66 -17.95 21.63
N LEU A 18 -21.78 -17.54 21.03
CA LEU A 18 -21.90 -17.39 19.58
C LEU A 18 -20.99 -16.29 19.04
N LYS A 19 -20.94 -15.13 19.72
CA LYS A 19 -20.02 -14.04 19.38
C LYS A 19 -18.56 -14.48 19.45
N LEU A 20 -18.17 -15.16 20.53
CA LEU A 20 -16.81 -15.66 20.71
C LEU A 20 -16.44 -16.67 19.63
N LEU A 21 -17.34 -17.62 19.33
CA LEU A 21 -17.13 -18.63 18.30
C LEU A 21 -16.95 -18.01 16.91
N ILE A 22 -17.84 -17.09 16.51
CA ILE A 22 -17.78 -16.45 15.19
C ILE A 22 -16.51 -15.61 15.05
N LEU A 23 -16.13 -14.85 16.08
CA LEU A 23 -14.90 -14.05 16.05
C LEU A 23 -13.65 -14.94 16.01
N SER A 24 -13.62 -16.04 16.75
CA SER A 24 -12.53 -17.01 16.71
C SER A 24 -12.41 -17.64 15.31
N MET A 25 -13.53 -18.06 14.72
CA MET A 25 -13.54 -18.60 13.36
C MET A 25 -13.11 -17.56 12.32
N ALA A 26 -13.56 -16.31 12.42
CA ALA A 26 -13.15 -15.24 11.52
C ALA A 26 -11.66 -14.92 11.64
N ALA A 27 -11.12 -14.90 12.87
CA ALA A 27 -9.71 -14.70 13.14
C ALA A 27 -8.83 -15.83 12.56
N ILE A 28 -9.25 -17.09 12.73
CA ILE A 28 -8.55 -18.27 12.18
C ILE A 28 -8.65 -18.28 10.65
N LEU A 29 -9.83 -17.99 10.09
CA LEU A 29 -10.03 -17.92 8.64
C LEU A 29 -9.16 -16.82 8.03
N SER A 30 -9.12 -15.64 8.64
CA SER A 30 -8.29 -14.51 8.20
C SER A 30 -6.80 -14.88 8.14
N PHE A 31 -6.31 -15.65 9.11
CA PHE A 31 -4.94 -16.14 9.12
C PHE A 31 -4.72 -17.21 8.04
N SER A 32 -5.61 -18.20 7.97
CA SER A 32 -5.47 -19.36 7.07
C SER A 32 -5.53 -18.99 5.59
N THR A 33 -6.38 -18.04 5.18
CA THR A 33 -6.51 -17.64 3.77
C THR A 33 -5.27 -16.96 3.22
N ARG A 34 -4.37 -16.47 4.08
CA ARG A 34 -3.13 -15.78 3.67
C ARG A 34 -1.93 -16.69 3.49
N LEU A 35 -2.07 -17.98 3.79
CA LEU A 35 -0.97 -18.95 3.79
C LEU A 35 -0.73 -19.64 2.43
N PHE A 36 -1.53 -19.36 1.40
CA PHE A 36 -1.42 -20.07 0.11
C PHE A 36 -0.03 -19.99 -0.53
N SER A 37 0.66 -18.84 -0.45
CA SER A 37 2.02 -18.67 -0.97
C SER A 37 3.00 -19.60 -0.26
N VAL A 38 3.00 -19.58 1.08
CA VAL A 38 3.88 -20.40 1.92
C VAL A 38 3.57 -21.90 1.78
N LEU A 39 2.31 -22.28 1.61
CA LEU A 39 1.91 -23.68 1.43
C LEU A 39 2.30 -24.24 0.05
N ARG A 40 2.31 -23.40 -0.99
CA ARG A 40 2.63 -23.81 -2.37
C ARG A 40 4.11 -23.76 -2.70
N PHE A 41 4.86 -22.94 -1.97
CA PHE A 41 6.27 -22.68 -2.18
C PHE A 41 7.02 -22.83 -0.85
N GLU A 42 7.92 -21.90 -0.57
CA GLU A 42 8.69 -21.83 0.66
C GLU A 42 8.31 -20.58 1.47
N SER A 43 8.63 -20.61 2.77
CA SER A 43 8.48 -19.43 3.65
C SER A 43 9.62 -18.44 3.41
N VAL A 44 9.50 -17.68 2.32
CA VAL A 44 10.40 -16.59 1.95
C VAL A 44 9.65 -15.28 1.81
N ILE A 45 10.37 -14.18 1.94
CA ILE A 45 9.83 -12.85 1.69
C ILE A 45 9.56 -12.69 0.19
N HIS A 46 8.44 -12.08 -0.18
CA HIS A 46 8.05 -11.87 -1.57
C HIS A 46 8.16 -10.39 -1.97
N GLU A 47 8.00 -10.11 -3.27
CA GLU A 47 8.11 -8.77 -3.87
C GLU A 47 9.50 -8.13 -3.71
N PHE A 48 9.62 -6.85 -4.07
CA PHE A 48 10.87 -6.09 -4.04
C PHE A 48 11.02 -5.31 -2.73
N ASP A 49 9.98 -4.57 -2.33
CA ASP A 49 9.99 -3.67 -1.16
C ASP A 49 10.28 -4.35 0.18
N PRO A 50 9.68 -5.52 0.49
CA PRO A 50 9.84 -6.16 1.80
C PRO A 50 11.28 -6.57 2.17
N TYR A 51 12.19 -6.71 1.18
CA TYR A 51 13.58 -7.07 1.42
C TYR A 51 14.34 -6.00 2.21
N PHE A 52 14.04 -4.73 1.96
CA PHE A 52 14.60 -3.62 2.73
C PHE A 52 14.11 -3.66 4.17
N ASN A 53 12.80 -3.83 4.37
CA ASN A 53 12.21 -3.91 5.70
C ASN A 53 12.83 -5.08 6.48
N TYR A 54 13.00 -6.24 5.86
CA TYR A 54 13.62 -7.40 6.50
C TYR A 54 15.08 -7.18 6.88
N ARG A 55 15.91 -6.63 5.99
CA ARG A 55 17.32 -6.30 6.29
C ARG A 55 17.40 -5.34 7.49
N THR A 56 16.52 -4.36 7.50
CA THR A 56 16.45 -3.32 8.54
C THR A 56 15.97 -3.91 9.88
N THR A 57 14.99 -4.82 9.87
CA THR A 57 14.54 -5.56 11.06
C THR A 57 15.61 -6.50 11.59
N ARG A 58 16.35 -7.18 10.71
CA ARG A 58 17.48 -8.01 11.11
C ARG A 58 18.56 -7.19 11.82
N PHE A 59 18.92 -6.04 11.26
CA PHE A 59 19.86 -5.11 11.89
C PHE A 59 19.38 -4.64 13.28
N LEU A 60 18.08 -4.31 13.42
CA LEU A 60 17.50 -3.90 14.70
C LEU A 60 17.60 -4.99 15.78
N VAL A 61 17.43 -6.26 15.40
CA VAL A 61 17.50 -7.39 16.32
C VAL A 61 18.94 -7.73 16.71
N GLU A 62 19.88 -7.65 15.77
CA GLU A 62 21.30 -8.00 16.00
C GLU A 62 22.06 -6.87 16.73
N GLU A 63 21.86 -5.61 16.34
CA GLU A 63 22.64 -4.46 16.82
C GLU A 63 21.91 -3.60 17.87
N GLY A 64 20.60 -3.78 18.02
CA GLY A 64 19.77 -3.04 18.97
C GLY A 64 19.27 -1.67 18.50
N PHE A 65 18.40 -1.06 19.31
CA PHE A 65 17.61 0.11 18.92
C PHE A 65 18.42 1.40 18.72
N TYR A 66 19.41 1.67 19.58
CA TYR A 66 20.19 2.92 19.48
C TYR A 66 21.11 2.95 18.26
N ASN A 67 21.73 1.81 17.93
CA ASN A 67 22.54 1.67 16.72
C ASN A 67 21.66 1.77 15.47
N PHE A 68 20.47 1.17 15.50
CA PHE A 68 19.46 1.30 14.45
C PHE A 68 19.03 2.75 14.21
N HIS A 69 18.74 3.51 15.28
CA HIS A 69 18.28 4.89 15.16
C HIS A 69 19.32 5.80 14.49
N ASN A 70 20.61 5.53 14.71
CA ASN A 70 21.72 6.29 14.15
C ASN A 70 22.40 5.59 12.95
N TRP A 71 21.72 4.61 12.34
CA TRP A 71 22.34 3.79 11.30
C TRP A 71 22.54 4.56 9.99
N PHE A 72 23.79 4.62 9.54
CA PHE A 72 24.19 5.02 8.20
C PHE A 72 24.59 3.79 7.39
N ASP A 73 23.91 3.56 6.28
CA ASP A 73 24.18 2.45 5.36
C ASP A 73 25.03 2.95 4.20
N ASP A 74 26.26 2.46 4.16
CA ASP A 74 27.27 2.72 3.13
C ASP A 74 27.14 1.76 1.93
N ARG A 75 26.34 0.70 2.04
CA ARG A 75 26.14 -0.30 0.97
C ARG A 75 25.06 0.09 -0.04
N ALA A 76 24.26 1.11 0.25
CA ALA A 76 23.22 1.59 -0.65
C ALA A 76 23.48 3.03 -1.10
N TRP A 77 23.05 3.39 -2.31
CA TRP A 77 23.25 4.71 -2.89
C TRP A 77 24.72 5.13 -3.01
N TYR A 78 25.63 4.23 -3.42
CA TYR A 78 27.00 4.64 -3.72
C TYR A 78 26.99 5.72 -4.83
N PRO A 79 27.71 6.86 -4.67
CA PRO A 79 28.71 7.19 -3.63
C PRO A 79 28.18 7.99 -2.42
N LEU A 80 26.88 8.23 -2.32
CA LEU A 80 26.24 9.11 -1.32
C LEU A 80 26.06 8.44 0.06
N GLY A 81 25.63 7.17 0.07
CA GLY A 81 25.14 6.48 1.27
C GLY A 81 23.72 6.91 1.67
N ARG A 82 23.12 6.19 2.63
CA ARG A 82 21.76 6.46 3.14
C ARG A 82 21.69 6.42 4.66
N ILE A 83 21.18 7.48 5.27
CA ILE A 83 20.86 7.51 6.71
C ILE A 83 19.54 6.78 6.92
N ILE A 84 19.54 5.52 7.37
CA ILE A 84 18.33 4.71 7.43
C ILE A 84 17.44 5.14 8.59
N GLY A 85 17.98 5.30 9.80
CA GLY A 85 17.18 5.60 10.99
C GLY A 85 16.35 6.89 10.91
N GLY A 86 16.78 7.85 10.09
CA GLY A 86 16.06 9.10 9.83
C GLY A 86 15.22 9.13 8.55
N THR A 87 15.35 8.13 7.66
CA THR A 87 14.68 8.14 6.33
C THR A 87 13.56 7.12 6.20
N ILE A 88 13.12 6.50 7.30
CA ILE A 88 12.10 5.43 7.30
C ILE A 88 11.09 5.58 8.43
N TYR A 89 9.97 4.87 8.27
CA TYR A 89 8.97 4.64 9.32
C TYR A 89 9.35 3.38 10.12
N PRO A 90 9.72 3.48 11.41
CA PRO A 90 10.30 2.35 12.14
C PRO A 90 9.27 1.38 12.75
N GLY A 91 7.97 1.67 12.65
CA GLY A 91 6.90 0.95 13.36
C GLY A 91 6.82 -0.53 13.03
N LEU A 92 6.98 -0.90 11.76
CA LEU A 92 6.97 -2.31 11.32
C LEU A 92 8.14 -3.10 11.95
N MET A 93 9.35 -2.53 11.89
CA MET A 93 10.57 -3.16 12.39
C MET A 93 10.54 -3.31 13.90
N ILE A 94 10.15 -2.26 14.63
CA ILE A 94 10.01 -2.28 16.09
C ILE A 94 8.99 -3.34 16.54
N THR A 95 7.84 -3.43 15.86
CA THR A 95 6.82 -4.44 16.19
C THR A 95 7.35 -5.85 16.02
N SER A 96 8.10 -6.09 14.95
CA SER A 96 8.67 -7.40 14.64
C SER A 96 9.76 -7.80 15.63
N ALA A 97 10.65 -6.86 15.96
CA ALA A 97 11.69 -7.06 16.96
C ALA A 97 11.09 -7.29 18.36
N ALA A 98 10.05 -6.53 18.74
CA ALA A 98 9.35 -6.74 20.01
C ALA A 98 8.73 -8.13 20.11
N LEU A 99 8.04 -8.59 19.05
CA LEU A 99 7.51 -9.96 19.00
C LEU A 99 8.62 -11.01 19.09
N TYR A 100 9.73 -10.82 18.38
CA TYR A 100 10.89 -11.70 18.43
C TYR A 100 11.48 -11.80 19.84
N HIS A 101 11.71 -10.67 20.52
CA HIS A 101 12.24 -10.67 21.89
C HIS A 101 11.27 -11.29 22.90
N VAL A 102 9.96 -11.03 22.77
CA VAL A 102 8.95 -11.66 23.63
C VAL A 102 8.93 -13.19 23.44
N LEU A 103 8.99 -13.68 22.20
CA LEU A 103 9.03 -15.12 21.92
C LEU A 103 10.30 -15.78 22.48
N ASN A 104 11.45 -15.12 22.31
CA ASN A 104 12.72 -15.62 22.86
C ASN A 104 12.78 -15.57 24.38
N PHE A 105 12.12 -14.60 25.03
CA PHE A 105 11.98 -14.58 26.49
C PHE A 105 11.27 -15.85 27.01
N PHE A 106 10.26 -16.34 26.29
CA PHE A 106 9.57 -17.60 26.58
C PHE A 106 10.29 -18.85 26.04
N HIS A 107 11.54 -18.72 25.56
CA HIS A 107 12.34 -19.80 24.97
C HIS A 107 11.71 -20.46 23.74
N ILE A 108 10.83 -19.73 23.02
CA ILE A 108 10.29 -20.14 21.72
C ILE A 108 11.21 -19.57 20.65
N THR A 109 12.32 -20.26 20.37
CA THR A 109 13.39 -19.79 19.48
C THR A 109 12.97 -19.89 18.01
N ILE A 110 12.36 -18.82 17.50
CA ILE A 110 11.95 -18.69 16.09
C ILE A 110 12.90 -17.72 15.39
N ASP A 111 13.35 -18.08 14.19
CA ASP A 111 14.16 -17.19 13.34
C ASP A 111 13.39 -15.92 12.96
N ILE A 112 14.10 -14.78 12.91
CA ILE A 112 13.52 -13.46 12.61
C ILE A 112 12.80 -13.45 11.26
N ARG A 113 13.31 -14.20 10.27
CA ARG A 113 12.67 -14.36 8.96
C ARG A 113 11.24 -14.89 9.08
N ASN A 114 11.02 -15.90 9.92
CA ASN A 114 9.68 -16.48 10.10
C ASN A 114 8.74 -15.49 10.79
N VAL A 115 9.24 -14.72 11.77
CA VAL A 115 8.47 -13.65 12.40
C VAL A 115 8.02 -12.62 11.36
N CYS A 116 8.91 -12.18 10.47
CA CYS A 116 8.58 -11.24 9.40
C CYS A 116 7.56 -11.82 8.40
N VAL A 117 7.71 -13.09 7.98
CA VAL A 117 6.82 -13.76 7.02
C VAL A 117 5.39 -13.89 7.56
N PHE A 118 5.21 -14.20 8.84
CA PHE A 118 3.90 -14.46 9.47
C PHE A 118 3.29 -13.23 10.17
N LEU A 119 3.94 -12.07 10.16
CA LEU A 119 3.43 -10.87 10.82
C LEU A 119 2.14 -10.34 10.18
N ALA A 120 2.08 -10.24 8.84
CA ALA A 120 0.89 -9.73 8.15
C ALA A 120 -0.37 -10.59 8.40
N PRO A 121 -0.32 -11.94 8.31
CA PRO A 121 -1.44 -12.80 8.71
C PRO A 121 -1.89 -12.59 10.16
N LEU A 122 -0.95 -12.43 11.11
CA LEU A 122 -1.27 -12.17 12.51
C LEU A 122 -2.03 -10.85 12.69
N PHE A 123 -1.53 -9.77 12.10
CA PHE A 123 -2.17 -8.45 12.17
C PHE A 123 -3.50 -8.40 11.43
N SER A 124 -3.67 -9.20 10.36
CA SER A 124 -4.98 -9.34 9.72
C SER A 124 -6.02 -10.01 10.62
N SER A 125 -5.61 -10.98 11.43
CA SER A 125 -6.46 -11.59 12.46
C SER A 125 -6.93 -10.53 13.48
N PHE A 126 -6.02 -9.68 13.96
CA PHE A 126 -6.37 -8.55 14.82
C PHE A 126 -7.24 -7.51 14.12
N THR A 127 -7.03 -7.27 12.82
CA THR A 127 -7.83 -6.35 12.01
C THR A 127 -9.30 -6.76 12.00
N ALA A 128 -9.60 -8.06 11.86
CA ALA A 128 -10.99 -8.55 11.90
C ALA A 128 -11.68 -8.25 13.25
N ILE A 129 -10.95 -8.38 14.37
CA ILE A 129 -11.45 -8.09 15.72
C ILE A 129 -11.69 -6.58 15.89
N VAL A 130 -10.78 -5.74 15.43
CA VAL A 130 -10.96 -4.28 15.50
C VAL A 130 -12.13 -3.83 14.65
N THR A 131 -12.31 -4.38 13.45
CA THR A 131 -13.47 -4.10 12.58
C THR A 131 -14.79 -4.46 13.24
N TYR A 132 -14.85 -5.57 13.99
CA TYR A 132 -16.02 -5.93 14.79
C TYR A 132 -16.38 -4.83 15.80
N HIS A 133 -15.40 -4.41 16.60
CA HIS A 133 -15.62 -3.38 17.63
C HIS A 133 -15.98 -2.04 17.02
N PHE A 134 -15.34 -1.66 15.91
CA PHE A 134 -15.64 -0.44 15.20
C PHE A 134 -17.08 -0.40 14.67
N THR A 135 -17.50 -1.46 13.99
CA THR A 135 -18.85 -1.56 13.42
C THR A 135 -19.92 -1.66 14.51
N LYS A 136 -19.60 -2.31 15.64
CA LYS A 136 -20.50 -2.39 16.80
C LYS A 136 -20.85 -1.01 17.37
N GLU A 137 -19.93 -0.04 17.33
CA GLU A 137 -20.21 1.34 17.78
C GLU A 137 -21.12 2.10 16.80
N LEU A 138 -21.22 1.69 15.52
CA LEU A 138 -22.06 2.35 14.52
C LEU A 138 -23.53 1.90 14.56
N LYS A 139 -23.76 0.64 14.92
CA LYS A 139 -25.10 0.03 14.89
C LYS A 139 -25.28 -1.06 15.96
N ASP A 140 -25.03 -2.31 15.60
CA ASP A 140 -25.34 -3.48 16.43
C ASP A 140 -24.26 -4.56 16.28
N ALA A 141 -24.24 -5.50 17.22
CA ALA A 141 -23.24 -6.57 17.22
C ALA A 141 -23.38 -7.49 15.99
N GLY A 142 -24.58 -7.65 15.42
CA GLY A 142 -24.81 -8.46 14.22
C GLY A 142 -24.11 -7.88 12.99
N ALA A 143 -24.22 -6.56 12.78
CA ALA A 143 -23.45 -5.88 11.73
C ALA A 143 -21.93 -6.01 11.94
N GLY A 144 -21.48 -5.95 13.19
CA GLY A 144 -20.05 -6.12 13.50
C GLY A 144 -19.51 -7.51 13.20
N LEU A 145 -20.25 -8.58 13.54
CA LEU A 145 -19.84 -9.94 13.22
C LEU A 145 -19.73 -10.16 11.71
N LEU A 146 -20.69 -9.59 10.97
CA LEU A 146 -20.70 -9.72 9.52
C LEU A 146 -19.56 -8.93 8.85
N ALA A 147 -19.29 -7.70 9.31
CA ALA A 147 -18.16 -6.91 8.83
C ALA A 147 -16.81 -7.59 9.12
N ALA A 148 -16.66 -8.21 10.30
CA ALA A 148 -15.46 -8.97 10.65
C ALA A 148 -15.27 -10.22 9.79
N ALA A 149 -16.34 -10.94 9.46
CA ALA A 149 -16.29 -12.09 8.56
C ALA A 149 -15.95 -11.66 7.12
N MET A 150 -16.50 -10.54 6.63
CA MET A 150 -16.22 -10.02 5.29
C MET A 150 -14.76 -9.56 5.15
N ILE A 151 -14.24 -8.77 6.10
CA ILE A 151 -12.85 -8.28 6.02
C ILE A 151 -11.81 -9.39 6.17
N ALA A 152 -12.15 -10.51 6.83
CA ALA A 152 -11.25 -11.65 6.96
C ALA A 152 -10.86 -12.25 5.59
N VAL A 153 -11.81 -12.26 4.65
CA VAL A 153 -11.65 -12.88 3.32
C VAL A 153 -11.53 -11.88 2.17
N VAL A 154 -11.63 -10.57 2.40
CA VAL A 154 -11.68 -9.58 1.30
C VAL A 154 -10.38 -9.58 0.46
N PRO A 155 -10.45 -9.87 -0.86
CA PRO A 155 -9.26 -9.95 -1.72
C PRO A 155 -8.44 -8.66 -1.77
N GLY A 156 -9.10 -7.49 -1.81
CA GLY A 156 -8.42 -6.19 -1.85
C GLY A 156 -7.52 -5.92 -0.64
N TYR A 157 -7.79 -6.53 0.53
CA TYR A 157 -6.89 -6.47 1.69
C TYR A 157 -5.85 -7.60 1.66
N ILE A 158 -6.26 -8.79 1.22
CA ILE A 158 -5.37 -9.95 1.14
C ILE A 158 -4.19 -9.69 0.20
N SER A 159 -4.40 -9.01 -0.93
CA SER A 159 -3.37 -8.73 -1.95
C SER A 159 -2.07 -8.13 -1.40
N ARG A 160 -2.15 -7.32 -0.32
CA ARG A 160 -0.99 -6.70 0.36
C ARG A 160 -0.77 -7.20 1.79
N SER A 161 -1.41 -8.30 2.17
CA SER A 161 -1.26 -8.92 3.50
C SER A 161 -1.06 -10.43 3.44
N VAL A 162 -0.65 -10.97 2.28
CA VAL A 162 -0.30 -12.39 2.11
C VAL A 162 0.93 -12.73 2.97
N ALA A 163 1.01 -13.97 3.48
CA ALA A 163 2.21 -14.44 4.16
C ALA A 163 3.43 -14.34 3.23
N GLY A 164 4.51 -13.76 3.76
CA GLY A 164 5.72 -13.44 2.99
C GLY A 164 5.78 -11.99 2.45
N SER A 165 4.65 -11.28 2.38
CA SER A 165 4.65 -9.84 2.07
C SER A 165 4.88 -9.04 3.36
N TYR A 166 6.14 -8.78 3.68
CA TYR A 166 6.56 -8.00 4.86
C TYR A 166 6.62 -6.50 4.53
N ASP A 167 5.47 -5.93 4.20
CA ASP A 167 5.32 -4.51 3.90
C ASP A 167 4.54 -3.77 5.00
N ASN A 168 4.66 -2.44 5.00
CA ASN A 168 4.10 -1.55 6.02
C ASN A 168 2.56 -1.58 6.03
N GLU A 169 1.95 -1.82 4.87
CA GLU A 169 0.52 -1.91 4.64
C GLU A 169 -0.18 -2.94 5.54
N GLY A 170 0.48 -4.07 5.80
CA GLY A 170 -0.09 -5.17 6.60
C GLY A 170 -0.38 -4.77 8.05
N ILE A 171 0.43 -3.88 8.62
CA ILE A 171 0.22 -3.33 9.97
C ILE A 171 -0.60 -2.03 9.94
N ALA A 172 -0.43 -1.23 8.87
CA ALA A 172 -1.06 0.07 8.74
C ALA A 172 -2.59 0.02 8.78
N ILE A 173 -3.22 -0.99 8.15
CA ILE A 173 -4.68 -1.11 8.13
C ILE A 173 -5.23 -1.40 9.53
N PHE A 174 -4.54 -2.24 10.30
CA PHE A 174 -4.87 -2.45 11.71
C PHE A 174 -4.77 -1.14 12.51
N CYS A 175 -3.65 -0.41 12.39
CA CYS A 175 -3.44 0.86 13.09
C CYS A 175 -4.48 1.92 12.73
N MET A 176 -4.83 2.01 11.45
CA MET A 176 -5.84 2.92 10.93
C MET A 176 -7.22 2.62 11.53
N LEU A 177 -7.67 1.36 11.50
CA LEU A 177 -8.95 0.97 12.07
C LEU A 177 -8.99 1.12 13.59
N LEU A 178 -7.88 0.84 14.28
CA LEU A 178 -7.75 1.05 15.71
C LEU A 178 -7.91 2.54 16.05
N THR A 179 -7.28 3.42 15.27
CA THR A 179 -7.39 4.87 15.44
C THR A 179 -8.82 5.35 15.18
N TYR A 180 -9.48 4.88 14.12
CA TYR A 180 -10.87 5.24 13.84
C TYR A 180 -11.85 4.72 14.90
N TYR A 181 -11.61 3.51 15.44
CA TYR A 181 -12.37 3.00 16.56
C TYR A 181 -12.23 3.89 17.80
N MET A 182 -11.01 4.24 18.19
CA MET A 182 -10.76 5.11 19.34
C MET A 182 -11.32 6.52 19.12
N TRP A 183 -11.25 7.05 17.89
CA TRP A 183 -11.85 8.32 17.51
C TRP A 183 -13.36 8.32 17.68
N ILE A 184 -14.07 7.33 17.11
CA ILE A 184 -15.53 7.23 17.27
C ILE A 184 -15.91 7.04 18.75
N LYS A 185 -15.14 6.23 19.49
CA LYS A 185 -15.37 6.05 20.93
C LYS A 185 -15.22 7.36 21.70
N ALA A 186 -14.22 8.16 21.35
CA ALA A 186 -13.99 9.49 21.92
C ALA A 186 -15.12 10.47 21.58
N VAL A 187 -15.62 10.48 20.33
CA VAL A 187 -16.73 11.35 19.92
C VAL A 187 -18.04 10.97 20.64
N ASN A 188 -18.36 9.68 20.73
CA ASN A 188 -19.57 9.21 21.39
C ASN A 188 -19.54 9.49 22.90
N THR A 189 -18.40 9.25 23.55
CA THR A 189 -18.26 9.36 25.02
C THR A 189 -17.93 10.79 25.48
N GLY A 190 -17.12 11.53 24.73
CA GLY A 190 -16.60 12.85 25.09
C GLY A 190 -15.55 12.84 26.21
N SER A 191 -14.79 11.75 26.37
CA SER A 191 -13.79 11.62 27.43
C SER A 191 -12.36 11.80 26.92
N ILE A 192 -11.56 12.55 27.69
CA ILE A 192 -10.13 12.80 27.45
C ILE A 192 -9.33 11.49 27.40
N TYR A 193 -9.71 10.49 28.21
CA TYR A 193 -9.04 9.19 28.22
C TYR A 193 -9.07 8.51 26.84
N TRP A 194 -10.24 8.46 26.21
CA TRP A 194 -10.40 7.86 24.87
C TRP A 194 -9.69 8.69 23.80
N SER A 195 -9.64 10.01 23.96
CA SER A 195 -8.88 10.91 23.08
C SER A 195 -7.37 10.73 23.20
N ALA A 196 -6.85 10.52 24.41
CA ALA A 196 -5.44 10.22 24.63
C ALA A 196 -5.06 8.86 24.03
N MET A 197 -5.90 7.83 24.22
CA MET A 197 -5.73 6.53 23.56
C MET A 197 -5.80 6.63 22.03
N CYS A 198 -6.68 7.49 21.50
CA CYS A 198 -6.74 7.78 20.06
C CYS A 198 -5.45 8.46 19.57
N ALA A 199 -4.86 9.38 20.35
CA ALA A 199 -3.60 10.03 20.00
C ALA A 199 -2.42 9.04 20.01
N LEU A 200 -2.40 8.09 20.96
CA LEU A 200 -1.39 7.01 20.99
C LEU A 200 -1.54 6.05 19.81
N ALA A 201 -2.79 5.67 19.46
CA ALA A 201 -3.04 4.86 18.27
C ALA A 201 -2.64 5.60 16.98
N TYR A 202 -2.89 6.91 16.91
CA TYR A 202 -2.43 7.76 15.82
C TYR A 202 -0.90 7.84 15.75
N PHE A 203 -0.20 8.00 16.89
CA PHE A 203 1.26 7.96 16.92
C PHE A 203 1.82 6.63 16.38
N TYR A 204 1.22 5.51 16.78
CA TYR A 204 1.60 4.21 16.26
C TYR A 204 1.37 4.10 14.74
N MET A 205 0.26 4.65 14.25
CA MET A 205 -0.01 4.76 12.82
C MET A 205 1.04 5.61 12.08
N VAL A 206 1.38 6.80 12.60
CA VAL A 206 2.43 7.68 12.04
C VAL A 206 3.76 6.96 11.97
N SER A 207 4.11 6.19 13.01
CA SER A 207 5.36 5.41 13.03
C SER A 207 5.36 4.24 12.03
N SER A 208 4.19 3.77 11.59
CA SER A 208 4.05 2.56 10.77
C SER A 208 3.92 2.85 9.28
N TRP A 209 3.18 3.89 8.87
CA TRP A 209 2.89 4.14 7.46
C TRP A 209 2.63 5.62 7.14
N GLY A 210 3.11 6.05 5.97
CA GLY A 210 2.93 7.43 5.47
C GLY A 210 1.48 7.85 5.19
N GLY A 211 0.53 6.91 5.19
CA GLY A 211 -0.90 7.23 5.08
C GLY A 211 -1.52 7.89 6.31
N TYR A 212 -0.74 8.20 7.35
CA TYR A 212 -1.21 9.02 8.47
C TYR A 212 -1.72 10.41 8.03
N VAL A 213 -1.24 10.91 6.88
CA VAL A 213 -1.72 12.15 6.24
C VAL A 213 -3.20 12.05 5.83
N PHE A 214 -3.64 10.86 5.41
CA PHE A 214 -5.07 10.61 5.12
C PHE A 214 -5.91 10.74 6.39
N LEU A 215 -5.43 10.15 7.49
CA LEU A 215 -6.11 10.11 8.78
C LEU A 215 -6.27 11.52 9.37
N ILE A 216 -5.18 12.30 9.37
CA ILE A 216 -5.16 13.66 9.92
C ILE A 216 -5.94 14.67 9.07
N ASN A 217 -6.28 14.34 7.81
CA ASN A 217 -7.16 15.18 6.99
C ASN A 217 -8.63 14.75 7.11
N LEU A 218 -8.92 13.46 7.33
CA LEU A 218 -10.27 12.96 7.48
C LEU A 218 -10.91 13.35 8.83
N ILE A 219 -10.16 13.30 9.94
CA ILE A 219 -10.67 13.68 11.26
C ILE A 219 -11.13 15.17 11.30
N PRO A 220 -10.32 16.16 10.87
CA PRO A 220 -10.74 17.55 10.80
C PRO A 220 -11.90 17.77 9.83
N LEU A 221 -11.90 17.10 8.67
CA LEU A 221 -13.00 17.18 7.71
C LEU A 221 -14.31 16.73 8.35
N HIS A 222 -14.29 15.64 9.13
CA HIS A 222 -15.45 15.19 9.90
C HIS A 222 -15.91 16.24 10.92
N VAL A 223 -14.99 16.84 11.67
CA VAL A 223 -15.32 17.89 12.65
C VAL A 223 -15.90 19.13 11.96
N LEU A 224 -15.37 19.52 10.80
CA LEU A 224 -15.88 20.62 10.00
C LEU A 224 -17.32 20.35 9.52
N VAL A 225 -17.60 19.14 9.02
CA VAL A 225 -18.96 18.76 8.61
C VAL A 225 -19.92 18.72 9.82
N LEU A 226 -19.45 18.31 11.00
CA LEU A 226 -20.25 18.40 12.24
C LEU A 226 -20.59 19.84 12.63
N MET A 227 -19.67 20.79 12.39
CA MET A 227 -19.95 22.22 12.55
C MET A 227 -20.99 22.72 11.54
N LEU A 228 -20.82 22.37 10.25
CA LEU A 228 -21.74 22.79 9.19
C LEU A 228 -23.16 22.22 9.36
N THR A 229 -23.28 21.02 9.89
CA THR A 229 -24.58 20.39 10.19
C THR A 229 -25.22 20.89 11.49
N GLY A 230 -24.56 21.79 12.23
CA GLY A 230 -25.04 22.34 13.49
C GLY A 230 -25.03 21.34 14.66
N ARG A 231 -24.32 20.21 14.52
CA ARG A 231 -24.21 19.14 15.55
C ARG A 231 -22.98 19.28 16.44
N PHE A 232 -22.33 20.44 16.41
CA PHE A 232 -21.17 20.70 17.24
C PHE A 232 -21.53 20.69 18.73
N SER A 233 -20.73 19.99 19.54
CA SER A 233 -20.96 19.79 20.97
C SER A 233 -19.65 19.82 21.74
N HIS A 234 -19.70 20.11 23.04
CA HIS A 234 -18.53 20.07 23.93
C HIS A 234 -17.78 18.73 23.89
N ARG A 235 -18.49 17.62 23.65
CA ARG A 235 -17.86 16.29 23.48
C ARG A 235 -16.90 16.25 22.30
N ILE A 236 -17.31 16.82 21.17
CA ILE A 236 -16.50 16.89 19.93
C ILE A 236 -15.32 17.85 20.14
N TYR A 237 -15.56 19.00 20.80
CA TYR A 237 -14.51 19.95 21.15
C TYR A 237 -13.41 19.30 21.99
N VAL A 238 -13.77 18.65 23.10
CA VAL A 238 -12.81 17.97 23.99
C VAL A 238 -12.08 16.86 23.23
N ALA A 239 -12.81 16.07 22.44
CA ALA A 239 -12.21 14.96 21.71
C ALA A 239 -11.19 15.43 20.67
N TYR A 240 -11.57 16.37 19.82
CA TYR A 240 -10.73 16.86 18.73
C TYR A 240 -9.52 17.64 19.23
N CYS A 241 -9.69 18.57 20.17
CA CYS A 241 -8.58 19.39 20.66
C CYS A 241 -7.51 18.54 21.36
N THR A 242 -7.95 17.54 22.14
CA THR A 242 -7.02 16.62 22.83
C THR A 242 -6.25 15.77 21.82
N VAL A 243 -6.93 15.19 20.83
CA VAL A 243 -6.29 14.38 19.77
C VAL A 243 -5.34 15.22 18.94
N TYR A 244 -5.71 16.45 18.60
CA TYR A 244 -4.85 17.35 17.82
C TYR A 244 -3.56 17.69 18.57
N CYS A 245 -3.66 18.20 19.80
CA CYS A 245 -2.48 18.61 20.56
C CYS A 245 -1.52 17.44 20.82
N LEU A 246 -2.03 16.31 21.33
CA LEU A 246 -1.20 15.14 21.62
C LEU A 246 -0.69 14.49 20.33
N GLY A 247 -1.57 14.31 19.34
CA GLY A 247 -1.23 13.67 18.07
C GLY A 247 -0.16 14.43 17.29
N THR A 248 -0.23 15.76 17.26
CA THR A 248 0.78 16.60 16.59
C THR A 248 2.13 16.56 17.30
N ILE A 249 2.16 16.62 18.65
CA ILE A 249 3.42 16.53 19.40
C ILE A 249 4.05 15.15 19.23
N LEU A 250 3.25 14.09 19.31
CA LEU A 250 3.74 12.73 19.15
C LEU A 250 4.22 12.46 17.72
N SER A 251 3.52 12.95 16.69
CA SER A 251 3.95 12.73 15.30
C SER A 251 5.29 13.39 14.98
N MET A 252 5.61 14.53 15.61
CA MET A 252 6.90 15.20 15.46
C MET A 252 8.10 14.42 16.01
N GLN A 253 7.86 13.44 16.90
CA GLN A 253 8.93 12.63 17.49
C GLN A 253 9.53 11.61 16.51
N ILE A 254 8.81 11.30 15.42
CA ILE A 254 9.32 10.41 14.38
C ILE A 254 10.31 11.19 13.52
N SER A 255 11.59 10.79 13.52
CA SER A 255 12.67 11.52 12.84
C SER A 255 12.40 11.80 11.36
N PHE A 256 11.75 10.86 10.66
CA PHE A 256 11.35 11.04 9.27
C PHE A 256 10.32 12.15 9.06
N VAL A 257 9.40 12.31 10.01
CA VAL A 257 8.33 13.31 9.98
C VAL A 257 8.86 14.67 10.44
N GLY A 258 9.62 14.70 11.53
CA GLY A 258 10.24 15.91 12.09
C GLY A 258 9.23 17.06 12.22
N PHE A 259 9.51 18.19 11.56
CA PHE A 259 8.67 19.40 11.61
C PHE A 259 7.63 19.49 10.48
N GLN A 260 7.45 18.44 9.66
CA GLN A 260 6.44 18.43 8.60
C GLN A 260 5.01 18.76 9.09
N PRO A 261 4.55 18.32 10.29
CA PRO A 261 3.18 18.63 10.75
C PRO A 261 2.87 20.12 10.91
N VAL A 262 3.90 20.97 11.04
CA VAL A 262 3.74 22.44 11.18
C VAL A 262 4.16 23.22 9.94
N GLN A 263 5.03 22.65 9.10
CA GLN A 263 5.56 23.33 7.91
C GLN A 263 4.83 22.94 6.61
N SER A 264 4.33 21.70 6.51
CA SER A 264 3.70 21.17 5.29
C SER A 264 2.24 21.64 5.17
N SER A 265 1.83 21.98 3.94
CA SER A 265 0.44 22.31 3.61
C SER A 265 -0.53 21.15 3.89
N GLU A 266 -0.05 19.91 3.90
CA GLU A 266 -0.86 18.70 4.07
C GLU A 266 -1.51 18.59 5.46
N HIS A 267 -0.95 19.28 6.46
CA HIS A 267 -1.44 19.27 7.85
C HIS A 267 -2.23 20.54 8.21
N MET A 268 -2.32 21.50 7.28
CA MET A 268 -2.96 22.80 7.53
C MET A 268 -4.46 22.69 7.70
N ALA A 269 -5.12 21.68 7.14
CA ALA A 269 -6.54 21.44 7.40
C ALA A 269 -6.80 21.16 8.88
N ALA A 270 -5.92 20.39 9.54
CA ALA A 270 -6.03 20.12 10.96
C ALA A 270 -5.80 21.38 11.81
N PHE A 271 -4.79 22.19 11.47
CA PHE A 271 -4.57 23.46 12.17
C PHE A 271 -5.73 24.46 11.97
N GLY A 272 -6.25 24.57 10.75
CA GLY A 272 -7.36 25.45 10.42
C GLY A 272 -8.66 25.09 11.16
N VAL A 273 -9.02 23.79 11.18
CA VAL A 273 -10.20 23.32 11.92
C VAL A 273 -9.98 23.44 13.43
N PHE A 274 -8.76 23.25 13.94
CA PHE A 274 -8.44 23.52 15.35
C PHE A 274 -8.69 24.98 15.72
N GLY A 275 -8.17 25.93 14.93
CA GLY A 275 -8.44 27.36 15.13
C GLY A 275 -9.93 27.69 15.07
N LEU A 276 -10.64 27.14 14.08
CA LEU A 276 -12.09 27.32 13.95
C LEU A 276 -12.87 26.76 15.15
N CYS A 277 -12.44 25.62 15.69
CA CYS A 277 -13.03 24.98 16.86
C CYS A 277 -12.93 25.86 18.11
N GLN A 278 -11.77 26.50 18.31
CA GLN A 278 -11.56 27.46 19.40
C GLN A 278 -12.47 28.68 19.28
N ILE A 279 -12.53 29.27 18.08
CA ILE A 279 -13.38 30.43 17.79
C ILE A 279 -14.85 30.08 18.00
N HIS A 280 -15.32 28.97 17.43
CA HIS A 280 -16.71 28.54 17.52
C HIS A 280 -17.13 28.30 18.97
N ALA A 281 -16.33 27.58 19.77
CA ALA A 281 -16.63 27.33 21.17
C ALA A 281 -16.64 28.61 22.02
N PHE A 282 -15.71 29.54 21.76
CA PHE A 282 -15.65 30.82 22.47
C PHE A 282 -16.84 31.73 22.12
N VAL A 283 -17.23 31.79 20.85
CA VAL A 283 -18.40 32.54 20.38
C VAL A 283 -19.68 31.99 21.00
N ASP A 284 -19.83 30.67 21.08
CA ASP A 284 -21.00 30.03 21.70
C ASP A 284 -21.08 30.33 23.21
N TYR A 285 -19.93 30.30 23.89
CA TYR A 285 -19.82 30.71 25.30
C TYR A 285 -20.23 32.18 25.51
N LEU A 286 -19.71 33.11 24.69
CA LEU A 286 -20.06 34.52 24.73
C LEU A 286 -21.55 34.77 24.47
N ARG A 287 -22.13 34.06 23.48
CA ARG A 287 -23.55 34.13 23.15
C ARG A 287 -24.43 33.73 24.35
N SER A 288 -23.97 32.81 25.20
CA SER A 288 -24.70 32.41 26.42
C SER A 288 -24.66 33.44 27.55
N LYS A 289 -23.69 34.38 27.53
CA LYS A 289 -23.45 35.36 28.60
C LYS A 289 -23.90 36.78 28.28
N LEU A 290 -24.10 37.11 27.00
CA LEU A 290 -24.41 38.47 26.54
C LEU A 290 -25.82 38.57 25.94
N ASN A 291 -26.41 39.77 26.04
CA ASN A 291 -27.65 40.08 25.33
C ASN A 291 -27.42 40.18 23.82
N ALA A 292 -28.41 39.80 23.01
CA ALA A 292 -28.28 39.69 21.55
C ALA A 292 -27.74 40.97 20.85
N GLN A 293 -28.13 42.15 21.32
CA GLN A 293 -27.67 43.43 20.77
C GLN A 293 -26.20 43.72 21.12
N GLN A 294 -25.76 43.41 22.34
CA GLN A 294 -24.36 43.56 22.76
C GLN A 294 -23.46 42.53 22.06
N PHE A 295 -23.99 41.31 21.86
CA PHE A 295 -23.31 40.27 21.10
C PHE A 295 -23.12 40.67 19.64
N GLU A 296 -24.10 41.27 18.97
CA GLU A 296 -23.96 41.67 17.56
C GLU A 296 -22.86 42.72 17.35
N VAL A 297 -22.77 43.71 18.25
CA VAL A 297 -21.72 44.74 18.22
C VAL A 297 -20.34 44.14 18.49
N LEU A 298 -20.23 43.26 19.49
CA LEU A 298 -18.97 42.59 19.85
C LEU A 298 -18.52 41.59 18.78
N PHE A 299 -19.47 40.89 18.16
CA PHE A 299 -19.21 39.95 17.06
C PHE A 299 -18.69 40.66 15.81
N LYS A 300 -19.30 41.80 15.42
CA LYS A 300 -18.81 42.61 14.28
C LYS A 300 -17.40 43.17 14.52
N SER A 301 -17.10 43.61 15.74
CA SER A 301 -15.78 44.14 16.10
C SER A 301 -14.71 43.05 16.21
N VAL A 302 -15.03 41.88 16.79
CA VAL A 302 -14.11 40.73 16.84
C VAL A 302 -13.85 40.15 15.44
N ILE A 303 -14.87 40.01 14.58
CA ILE A 303 -14.66 39.55 13.20
C ILE A 303 -13.79 40.53 12.41
N SER A 304 -13.99 41.84 12.58
CA SER A 304 -13.15 42.85 11.94
C SER A 304 -11.69 42.76 12.39
N LEU A 305 -11.45 42.56 13.69
CA LEU A 305 -10.11 42.39 14.27
C LEU A 305 -9.45 41.08 13.82
N VAL A 306 -10.15 39.95 13.94
CA VAL A 306 -9.65 38.62 13.54
C VAL A 306 -9.44 38.56 12.03
N GLY A 307 -10.34 39.17 11.24
CA GLY A 307 -10.18 39.33 9.80
C GLY A 307 -8.92 40.12 9.45
N PHE A 308 -8.66 41.24 10.13
CA PHE A 308 -7.44 42.03 9.94
C PHE A 308 -6.16 41.27 10.33
N VAL A 309 -6.19 40.53 11.45
CA VAL A 309 -5.06 39.70 11.90
C VAL A 309 -4.80 38.52 10.96
N LEU A 310 -5.85 37.83 10.49
CA LEU A 310 -5.72 36.74 9.53
C LEU A 310 -5.25 37.24 8.16
N LEU A 311 -5.72 38.41 7.72
CA LEU A 311 -5.28 39.00 6.45
C LEU A 311 -3.80 39.41 6.55
N SER A 312 -3.37 40.02 7.66
CA SER A 312 -1.97 40.42 7.86
C SER A 312 -1.04 39.22 8.04
N VAL A 313 -1.40 38.24 8.86
CA VAL A 313 -0.62 36.99 9.04
C VAL A 313 -0.62 36.16 7.75
N GLY A 314 -1.75 36.06 7.06
CA GLY A 314 -1.87 35.37 5.78
C GLY A 314 -1.02 36.02 4.69
N THR A 315 -1.01 37.36 4.62
CA THR A 315 -0.15 38.10 3.69
C THR A 315 1.33 37.89 4.01
N VAL A 316 1.71 37.89 5.29
CA VAL A 316 3.10 37.62 5.72
C VAL A 316 3.52 36.18 5.44
N LEU A 317 2.66 35.19 5.69
CA LEU A 317 2.94 33.78 5.40
C LEU A 317 3.05 33.52 3.88
N MET A 318 2.21 34.19 3.09
CA MET A 318 2.23 34.09 1.62
C MET A 318 3.47 34.78 1.02
N LEU A 319 3.89 35.93 1.56
CA LEU A 319 5.09 36.65 1.12
C LEU A 319 6.40 35.97 1.55
N THR A 320 6.40 35.24 2.66
CA THR A 320 7.62 34.61 3.18
C THR A 320 7.90 33.21 2.62
N GLY A 321 6.96 32.60 1.89
CA GLY A 321 7.15 31.29 1.26
C GLY A 321 7.49 30.16 2.25
N LYS A 322 7.26 30.36 3.56
CA LYS A 322 7.69 29.44 4.62
C LYS A 322 6.82 28.18 4.73
N ILE A 323 5.61 28.19 4.16
CA ILE A 323 4.77 26.99 4.06
C ILE A 323 5.17 26.26 2.79
N SER A 324 5.70 25.05 2.95
CA SER A 324 6.05 24.21 1.81
C SER A 324 4.79 23.85 1.01
N PRO A 325 4.81 23.95 -0.33
CA PRO A 325 3.69 23.51 -1.15
C PRO A 325 3.46 22.00 -1.01
N TRP A 326 2.32 21.53 -1.52
CA TRP A 326 1.97 20.11 -1.58
C TRP A 326 3.10 19.30 -2.20
N THR A 327 3.44 18.17 -1.59
CA THR A 327 4.43 17.27 -2.20
C THR A 327 3.86 16.66 -3.49
N GLY A 328 4.72 16.42 -4.49
CA GLY A 328 4.27 15.97 -5.81
C GLY A 328 3.42 14.69 -5.80
N ARG A 329 3.67 13.77 -4.85
CA ARG A 329 2.93 12.52 -4.69
C ARG A 329 1.51 12.72 -4.17
N PHE A 330 1.29 13.63 -3.21
CA PHE A 330 -0.06 13.94 -2.74
C PHE A 330 -0.80 14.86 -3.71
N TYR A 331 -0.07 15.77 -4.36
CA TYR A 331 -0.64 16.62 -5.40
C TYR A 331 -1.18 15.81 -6.58
N SER A 332 -0.48 14.74 -6.99
CA SER A 332 -0.96 13.85 -8.05
C SER A 332 -2.25 13.09 -7.71
N LEU A 333 -2.62 12.99 -6.43
CA LEU A 333 -3.91 12.41 -6.03
C LEU A 333 -5.07 13.40 -6.19
N LEU A 334 -4.77 14.70 -6.18
CA LEU A 334 -5.75 15.77 -6.41
C LEU A 334 -5.83 16.13 -7.90
N ASP A 335 -4.67 16.23 -8.57
CA ASP A 335 -4.56 16.36 -10.02
C ASP A 335 -3.87 15.12 -10.62
N PRO A 336 -4.65 14.14 -11.13
CA PRO A 336 -4.11 12.91 -11.71
C PRO A 336 -3.26 13.13 -12.97
N SER A 337 -3.30 14.33 -13.57
CA SER A 337 -2.56 14.63 -14.79
C SER A 337 -1.11 15.06 -14.50
N TYR A 338 -0.85 15.62 -13.32
CA TYR A 338 0.43 16.26 -13.00
C TYR A 338 1.61 15.27 -13.03
N ALA A 339 1.47 14.11 -12.38
CA ALA A 339 2.55 13.11 -12.33
C ALA A 339 2.92 12.61 -13.73
N LYS A 340 1.91 12.28 -14.55
CA LYS A 340 2.12 11.78 -15.91
C LYS A 340 2.87 12.77 -16.81
N ASN A 341 2.60 14.06 -16.65
CA ASN A 341 3.15 15.09 -17.53
C ASN A 341 4.50 15.63 -17.04
N ASN A 342 4.73 15.70 -15.73
CA ASN A 342 5.88 16.44 -15.17
C ASN A 342 6.90 15.56 -14.45
N ILE A 343 6.50 14.40 -13.89
CA ILE A 343 7.38 13.56 -13.07
C ILE A 343 7.28 12.10 -13.53
N PRO A 344 8.08 11.69 -14.54
CA PRO A 344 7.95 10.37 -15.15
C PRO A 344 8.20 9.21 -14.17
N ILE A 345 9.02 9.43 -13.13
CA ILE A 345 9.32 8.40 -12.12
C ILE A 345 8.11 8.04 -11.24
N ILE A 346 7.20 8.99 -10.98
CA ILE A 346 5.95 8.69 -10.25
C ILE A 346 5.01 7.94 -11.19
N ALA A 347 4.93 8.34 -12.45
CA ALA A 347 4.04 7.70 -13.43
C ALA A 347 4.51 6.29 -13.87
N SER A 348 5.80 5.97 -13.71
CA SER A 348 6.37 4.68 -14.12
C SER A 348 5.94 3.51 -13.24
N VAL A 349 5.53 3.75 -12.00
CA VAL A 349 5.07 2.67 -11.10
C VAL A 349 3.67 2.24 -11.52
N SER A 350 3.48 0.95 -11.78
CA SER A 350 2.19 0.38 -12.20
C SER A 350 1.06 0.64 -11.19
N GLU A 351 1.39 0.74 -9.91
CA GLU A 351 0.44 0.99 -8.81
C GLU A 351 -0.15 2.40 -8.79
N HIS A 352 0.49 3.36 -9.48
CA HIS A 352 0.03 4.75 -9.58
C HIS A 352 -1.02 4.96 -10.67
N GLN A 353 -1.35 3.91 -11.44
CA GLN A 353 -2.36 4.01 -12.49
C GLN A 353 -3.78 4.06 -11.91
N PRO A 354 -4.75 4.64 -12.65
CA PRO A 354 -6.16 4.61 -12.28
C PRO A 354 -6.77 3.20 -12.29
N THR A 355 -7.74 2.95 -11.42
CA THR A 355 -8.46 1.67 -11.35
C THR A 355 -9.57 1.57 -12.38
N THR A 356 -9.68 0.43 -13.05
CA THR A 356 -10.84 0.08 -13.89
C THR A 356 -11.96 -0.56 -13.06
N TRP A 357 -13.20 -0.54 -13.59
CA TRP A 357 -14.35 -1.18 -12.93
C TRP A 357 -14.17 -2.70 -12.74
N SER A 358 -13.44 -3.36 -13.64
CA SER A 358 -13.15 -4.78 -13.55
C SER A 358 -12.30 -5.10 -12.31
N SER A 359 -11.35 -4.23 -11.98
CA SER A 359 -10.54 -4.35 -10.75
C SER A 359 -11.38 -4.17 -9.49
N TYR A 360 -12.32 -3.20 -9.48
CA TYR A 360 -13.27 -3.05 -8.38
C TYR A 360 -14.10 -4.31 -8.13
N TYR A 361 -14.63 -4.91 -9.20
CA TYR A 361 -15.43 -6.12 -9.08
C TYR A 361 -14.56 -7.32 -8.65
N PHE A 362 -13.36 -7.44 -9.20
CA PHE A 362 -12.42 -8.52 -8.87
C PHE A 362 -12.06 -8.52 -7.39
N ASP A 363 -11.83 -7.34 -6.80
CA ASP A 363 -11.36 -7.21 -5.42
C ASP A 363 -12.48 -7.28 -4.37
N LEU A 364 -13.72 -6.91 -4.73
CA LEU A 364 -14.80 -6.66 -3.77
C LEU A 364 -16.10 -7.44 -4.05
N GLN A 365 -16.31 -7.97 -5.26
CA GLN A 365 -17.46 -8.79 -5.70
C GLN A 365 -18.84 -8.37 -5.14
N LEU A 366 -19.29 -8.89 -3.99
CA LEU A 366 -20.58 -8.55 -3.37
C LEU A 366 -20.59 -7.15 -2.75
N LEU A 367 -19.46 -6.70 -2.21
CA LEU A 367 -19.35 -5.48 -1.42
C LEU A 367 -19.66 -4.24 -2.27
N VAL A 368 -19.34 -4.26 -3.57
CA VAL A 368 -19.64 -3.11 -4.47
C VAL A 368 -21.15 -2.85 -4.59
N PHE A 369 -21.97 -3.91 -4.51
CA PHE A 369 -23.43 -3.78 -4.58
C PHE A 369 -24.06 -3.41 -3.23
N MET A 370 -23.44 -3.85 -2.13
CA MET A 370 -23.96 -3.61 -0.78
C MET A 370 -23.51 -2.27 -0.20
N PHE A 371 -22.46 -1.66 -0.74
CA PHE A 371 -21.96 -0.36 -0.29
C PHE A 371 -22.98 0.78 -0.40
N PRO A 372 -23.71 0.98 -1.53
CA PRO A 372 -24.77 1.99 -1.62
C PRO A 372 -25.91 1.74 -0.61
N VAL A 373 -26.24 0.48 -0.35
CA VAL A 373 -27.27 0.10 0.64
C VAL A 373 -26.81 0.48 2.06
N GLY A 374 -25.55 0.22 2.40
CA GLY A 374 -24.95 0.65 3.65
C GLY A 374 -24.95 2.17 3.83
N LEU A 375 -24.55 2.90 2.79
CA LEU A 375 -24.60 4.37 2.77
C LEU A 375 -26.02 4.89 2.98
N TYR A 376 -27.01 4.34 2.27
CA TYR A 376 -28.42 4.72 2.41
C TYR A 376 -28.90 4.60 3.86
N TYR A 377 -28.58 3.51 4.56
CA TYR A 377 -28.96 3.35 5.97
C TYR A 377 -28.21 4.31 6.91
N CYS A 378 -26.97 4.66 6.58
CA CYS A 378 -26.22 5.67 7.34
C CYS A 378 -26.84 7.06 7.17
N PHE A 379 -27.30 7.42 5.96
CA PHE A 379 -28.00 8.68 5.69
C PHE A 379 -29.40 8.75 6.28
N ASN A 380 -30.15 7.64 6.29
CA ASN A 380 -31.51 7.62 6.83
C ASN A 380 -31.53 7.90 8.35
N ASN A 381 -30.52 7.41 9.07
CA ASN A 381 -30.41 7.58 10.52
C ASN A 381 -29.09 8.28 10.87
N LEU A 382 -29.02 9.60 10.69
CA LEU A 382 -27.81 10.37 10.94
C LEU A 382 -27.44 10.45 12.43
N SER A 383 -26.24 10.00 12.75
CA SER A 383 -25.56 10.12 14.05
C SER A 383 -24.16 10.69 13.83
N ASP A 384 -23.56 11.29 14.86
CA ASP A 384 -22.24 11.91 14.79
C ASP A 384 -21.20 10.91 14.27
N ALA A 385 -21.22 9.66 14.78
CA ALA A 385 -20.37 8.57 14.30
C ALA A 385 -20.67 8.12 12.86
N ARG A 386 -21.90 8.30 12.37
CA ARG A 386 -22.30 7.88 11.01
C ARG A 386 -21.90 8.92 9.96
N ILE A 387 -21.84 10.19 10.33
CA ILE A 387 -21.28 11.23 9.46
C ILE A 387 -19.81 10.91 9.17
N PHE A 388 -19.06 10.46 10.18
CA PHE A 388 -17.68 10.00 9.99
C PHE A 388 -17.55 8.87 8.95
N ILE A 389 -18.34 7.79 9.07
CA ILE A 389 -18.21 6.65 8.14
C ILE A 389 -18.66 7.00 6.72
N ILE A 390 -19.63 7.90 6.55
CA ILE A 390 -20.04 8.41 5.24
C ILE A 390 -18.89 9.17 4.59
N MET A 391 -18.26 10.10 5.32
CA MET A 391 -17.10 10.86 4.82
C MET A 391 -15.94 9.93 4.48
N TYR A 392 -15.64 8.96 5.35
CA TYR A 392 -14.61 7.97 5.09
C TYR A 392 -14.89 7.19 3.79
N GLY A 393 -16.13 6.71 3.61
CA GLY A 393 -16.53 5.97 2.41
C GLY A 393 -16.41 6.79 1.12
N VAL A 394 -16.92 8.03 1.12
CA VAL A 394 -16.90 8.89 -0.07
C VAL A 394 -15.47 9.30 -0.43
N THR A 395 -14.70 9.76 0.56
CA THR A 395 -13.31 10.19 0.33
C THR A 395 -12.42 9.03 -0.10
N SER A 396 -12.56 7.85 0.53
CA SER A 396 -11.78 6.68 0.16
C SER A 396 -12.12 6.15 -1.23
N MET A 397 -13.39 6.22 -1.65
CA MET A 397 -13.84 5.79 -2.98
C MET A 397 -13.27 6.70 -4.08
N TYR A 398 -13.18 8.01 -3.84
CA TYR A 398 -12.53 8.92 -4.78
C TYR A 398 -11.04 8.58 -4.94
N PHE A 399 -10.32 8.42 -3.83
CA PHE A 399 -8.89 8.13 -3.88
C PHE A 399 -8.56 6.77 -4.49
N SER A 400 -9.38 5.73 -4.25
CA SER A 400 -9.21 4.45 -4.93
C SER A 400 -9.46 4.55 -6.43
N ALA A 401 -10.34 5.46 -6.89
CA ALA A 401 -10.60 5.65 -8.32
C ALA A 401 -9.40 6.25 -9.05
N VAL A 402 -8.68 7.15 -8.37
CA VAL A 402 -7.49 7.80 -8.90
C VAL A 402 -6.27 6.87 -8.93
N MET A 403 -6.13 5.98 -7.95
CA MET A 403 -4.91 5.16 -7.78
C MET A 403 -5.20 3.74 -7.29
N VAL A 404 -4.70 2.73 -8.01
CA VAL A 404 -4.88 1.30 -7.70
C VAL A 404 -4.42 0.92 -6.29
N ARG A 405 -3.26 1.42 -5.82
CA ARG A 405 -2.78 1.09 -4.46
C ARG A 405 -3.75 1.51 -3.34
N LEU A 406 -4.56 2.56 -3.56
CA LEU A 406 -5.47 3.10 -2.54
C LEU A 406 -6.77 2.30 -2.40
N MET A 407 -6.95 1.27 -3.23
CA MET A 407 -7.99 0.26 -3.05
C MET A 407 -7.90 -0.44 -1.68
N LEU A 408 -6.67 -0.56 -1.15
CA LEU A 408 -6.41 -1.10 0.18
C LEU A 408 -7.13 -0.33 1.29
N VAL A 409 -7.20 1.01 1.18
CA VAL A 409 -7.85 1.89 2.18
C VAL A 409 -9.37 1.86 2.05
N LEU A 410 -9.88 1.55 0.86
CA LEU A 410 -11.30 1.41 0.58
C LEU A 410 -11.89 0.11 1.15
N ALA A 411 -11.15 -1.01 1.06
CA ALA A 411 -11.65 -2.33 1.45
C ALA A 411 -12.26 -2.39 2.87
N PRO A 412 -11.66 -1.81 3.93
CA PRO A 412 -12.27 -1.79 5.25
C PRO A 412 -13.64 -1.09 5.31
N VAL A 413 -13.79 0.08 4.66
CA VAL A 413 -15.06 0.83 4.65
C VAL A 413 -16.14 0.07 3.93
N MET A 414 -15.77 -0.55 2.81
CA MET A 414 -16.67 -1.39 2.02
C MET A 414 -17.19 -2.55 2.86
N CYS A 415 -16.32 -3.21 3.64
CA CYS A 415 -16.73 -4.30 4.55
C CYS A 415 -17.69 -3.80 5.64
N ILE A 416 -17.42 -2.65 6.24
CA ILE A 416 -18.24 -2.09 7.32
C ILE A 416 -19.63 -1.69 6.81
N LEU A 417 -19.70 -0.92 5.72
CA LEU A 417 -20.96 -0.47 5.15
C LEU A 417 -21.76 -1.62 4.54
N SER A 418 -21.10 -2.55 3.86
CA SER A 418 -21.75 -3.77 3.36
C SER A 418 -22.26 -4.64 4.50
N GLY A 419 -21.49 -4.77 5.59
CA GLY A 419 -21.90 -5.47 6.81
C GLY A 419 -23.14 -4.83 7.44
N ILE A 420 -23.22 -3.49 7.51
CA ILE A 420 -24.39 -2.75 7.97
C ILE A 420 -25.60 -2.99 7.06
N GLY A 421 -25.39 -2.93 5.73
CA GLY A 421 -26.43 -3.13 4.72
C GLY A 421 -27.05 -4.52 4.79
N VAL A 422 -26.21 -5.56 4.74
CA VAL A 422 -26.66 -6.95 4.81
C VAL A 422 -27.27 -7.27 6.17
N SER A 423 -26.68 -6.79 7.26
CA SER A 423 -27.26 -6.93 8.61
C SER A 423 -28.67 -6.32 8.69
N GLN A 424 -28.90 -5.15 8.07
CA GLN A 424 -30.22 -4.52 8.06
C GLN A 424 -31.24 -5.31 7.25
N VAL A 425 -30.84 -5.84 6.09
CA VAL A 425 -31.69 -6.73 5.27
C VAL A 425 -32.08 -7.95 6.10
N LEU A 426 -31.11 -8.66 6.66
CA LEU A 426 -31.35 -9.85 7.49
C LEU A 426 -32.27 -9.53 8.68
N THR A 427 -31.99 -8.46 9.43
CA THR A 427 -32.81 -8.06 10.59
C THR A 427 -34.25 -7.73 10.21
N THR A 428 -34.48 -7.16 9.03
CA THR A 428 -35.81 -6.77 8.56
C THR A 428 -36.62 -8.01 8.15
N TYR A 429 -36.03 -8.92 7.38
CA TYR A 429 -36.73 -10.11 6.91
C TYR A 429 -36.82 -11.21 7.98
N MET A 430 -35.81 -11.42 8.82
CA MET A 430 -35.85 -12.44 9.88
C MET A 430 -36.95 -12.17 10.92
N LYS A 431 -37.29 -10.90 11.19
CA LYS A 431 -38.40 -10.54 12.09
C LYS A 431 -39.78 -10.89 11.51
N ASN A 432 -39.89 -11.06 10.20
CA ASN A 432 -41.14 -11.38 9.51
C ASN A 432 -41.43 -12.89 9.48
N LEU A 433 -40.49 -13.75 9.92
CA LEU A 433 -40.76 -15.18 10.07
C LEU A 433 -41.56 -15.48 11.33
N ASP A 434 -42.63 -16.25 11.17
CA ASP A 434 -43.52 -16.66 12.27
C ASP A 434 -42.81 -17.54 13.32
N ILE A 435 -41.72 -18.21 12.93
CA ILE A 435 -40.87 -19.03 13.81
C ILE A 435 -40.09 -18.18 14.82
N SER A 436 -39.86 -16.89 14.54
CA SER A 436 -39.01 -16.03 15.37
C SER A 436 -39.67 -15.58 16.69
N ARG A 437 -40.97 -15.86 16.92
CA ARG A 437 -41.68 -15.55 18.17
C ARG A 437 -42.69 -16.65 18.56
N PRO A 438 -42.28 -17.68 19.32
CA PRO A 438 -43.22 -18.69 19.81
C PRO A 438 -44.23 -18.19 20.87
N ASP A 439 -43.97 -17.07 21.56
CA ASP A 439 -44.71 -16.68 22.78
C ASP A 439 -45.80 -15.59 22.62
N LYS A 440 -46.15 -15.15 21.41
CA LYS A 440 -47.31 -14.25 21.22
C LYS A 440 -48.33 -14.81 20.24
N LYS A 441 -49.05 -15.85 20.66
CA LYS A 441 -50.40 -16.15 20.16
C LYS A 441 -51.40 -15.13 20.74
N SER A 442 -51.32 -13.86 20.33
CA SER A 442 -52.47 -12.95 20.46
C SER A 442 -52.95 -12.59 19.06
N LYS A 443 -54.16 -13.04 18.72
CA LYS A 443 -54.95 -12.79 17.49
C LYS A 443 -54.38 -11.66 16.60
N LYS A 444 -53.70 -12.00 15.52
CA LYS A 444 -53.43 -11.06 14.42
C LYS A 444 -54.65 -11.05 13.50
N GLN A 445 -55.31 -9.90 13.40
CA GLN A 445 -56.02 -9.51 12.18
C GLN A 445 -55.01 -9.64 11.03
N GLN A 446 -55.33 -10.47 10.04
CA GLN A 446 -54.56 -10.58 8.80
C GLN A 446 -54.72 -9.24 8.05
N ASP A 447 -53.65 -8.45 7.95
CA ASP A 447 -53.59 -7.37 6.97
C ASP A 447 -53.72 -7.98 5.57
N ALA A 448 -54.85 -7.74 4.90
CA ALA A 448 -55.21 -8.35 3.61
C ALA A 448 -54.28 -7.95 2.44
N THR A 449 -53.36 -7.01 2.64
CA THR A 449 -52.51 -6.46 1.56
C THR A 449 -51.19 -7.21 1.34
N TYR A 450 -50.79 -8.14 2.22
CA TYR A 450 -49.52 -8.88 2.11
C TYR A 450 -49.62 -10.33 2.65
N PRO A 451 -50.21 -11.27 1.89
CA PRO A 451 -50.38 -12.66 2.32
C PRO A 451 -49.08 -13.51 2.29
N PHE A 452 -48.09 -13.14 1.47
CA PHE A 452 -46.84 -13.91 1.29
C PHE A 452 -45.64 -13.44 2.15
N LYS A 453 -45.86 -12.70 3.26
CA LYS A 453 -44.75 -12.10 4.05
C LYS A 453 -43.71 -13.11 4.52
N ASN A 454 -44.13 -14.30 4.94
CA ASN A 454 -43.25 -15.32 5.51
C ASN A 454 -42.43 -16.03 4.40
N GLU A 455 -43.06 -16.37 3.27
CA GLU A 455 -42.38 -16.99 2.12
C GLU A 455 -41.37 -16.03 1.46
N VAL A 456 -41.74 -14.77 1.28
CA VAL A 456 -40.84 -13.73 0.74
C VAL A 456 -39.65 -13.49 1.68
N ALA A 457 -39.88 -13.49 3.00
CA ALA A 457 -38.81 -13.35 3.98
C ALA A 457 -37.83 -14.53 3.94
N SER A 458 -38.35 -15.77 3.88
CA SER A 458 -37.54 -16.98 3.73
C SER A 458 -36.72 -16.97 2.43
N GLY A 459 -37.37 -16.61 1.31
CA GLY A 459 -36.70 -16.47 0.01
C GLY A 459 -35.57 -15.45 0.04
N MET A 460 -35.78 -14.29 0.66
CA MET A 460 -34.73 -13.26 0.76
C MET A 460 -33.54 -13.70 1.62
N ILE A 461 -33.78 -14.44 2.72
CA ILE A 461 -32.71 -14.99 3.55
C ILE A 461 -31.88 -16.01 2.76
N LEU A 462 -32.53 -16.88 1.99
CA LEU A 462 -31.86 -17.85 1.11
C LEU A 462 -31.01 -17.15 0.05
N VAL A 463 -31.56 -16.13 -0.62
CA VAL A 463 -30.83 -15.32 -1.60
C VAL A 463 -29.62 -14.65 -0.98
N MET A 464 -29.77 -14.02 0.19
CA MET A 464 -28.63 -13.38 0.86
C MET A 464 -27.57 -14.38 1.29
N THR A 465 -27.97 -15.57 1.74
CA THR A 465 -27.05 -16.65 2.12
C THR A 465 -26.29 -17.14 0.89
N PHE A 466 -26.97 -17.32 -0.25
CA PHE A 466 -26.33 -17.69 -1.51
C PHE A 466 -25.28 -16.66 -1.97
N PHE A 467 -25.58 -15.37 -1.86
CA PHE A 467 -24.61 -14.31 -2.16
C PHE A 467 -23.38 -14.36 -1.25
N LEU A 468 -23.55 -14.58 0.06
CA LEU A 468 -22.43 -14.70 1.00
C LEU A 468 -21.55 -15.93 0.73
N ILE A 469 -22.16 -17.05 0.37
CA ILE A 469 -21.43 -18.28 -0.01
C ILE A 469 -20.64 -18.03 -1.29
N THR A 470 -21.27 -17.44 -2.31
CA THR A 470 -20.62 -17.11 -3.59
C THR A 470 -19.45 -16.13 -3.39
N TYR A 471 -19.63 -15.12 -2.54
CA TYR A 471 -18.57 -14.18 -2.15
C TYR A 471 -17.37 -14.89 -1.52
N THR A 472 -17.62 -15.89 -0.68
CA THR A 472 -16.55 -16.68 -0.03
C THR A 472 -15.78 -17.52 -1.05
N PHE A 473 -16.47 -18.16 -2.00
CA PHE A 473 -15.83 -18.90 -3.09
C PHE A 473 -15.00 -18.01 -4.01
N HIS A 474 -15.57 -16.87 -4.42
CA HIS A 474 -14.85 -15.87 -5.23
C HIS A 474 -13.57 -15.40 -4.52
N SER A 475 -13.70 -15.02 -3.25
CA SER A 475 -12.57 -14.51 -2.47
C SER A 475 -11.45 -15.54 -2.31
N THR A 476 -11.82 -16.81 -2.11
CA THR A 476 -10.86 -17.92 -2.01
C THR A 476 -10.18 -18.17 -3.35
N TRP A 477 -10.94 -18.17 -4.45
CA TRP A 477 -10.40 -18.37 -5.80
C TRP A 477 -9.43 -17.25 -6.21
N VAL A 478 -9.81 -15.98 -5.99
CA VAL A 478 -8.95 -14.83 -6.30
C VAL A 478 -7.64 -14.90 -5.50
N THR A 479 -7.74 -15.21 -4.20
CA THR A 479 -6.55 -15.34 -3.35
C THR A 479 -5.64 -16.48 -3.82
N SER A 480 -6.23 -17.63 -4.15
CA SER A 480 -5.53 -18.82 -4.62
C SER A 480 -4.85 -18.62 -5.98
N GLU A 481 -5.51 -18.01 -6.96
CA GLU A 481 -4.98 -17.99 -8.32
C GLU A 481 -4.26 -16.68 -8.70
N ALA A 482 -4.64 -15.54 -8.12
CA ALA A 482 -4.10 -14.24 -8.52
C ALA A 482 -3.06 -13.67 -7.54
N TYR A 483 -3.35 -13.67 -6.23
CA TYR A 483 -2.51 -12.97 -5.26
C TYR A 483 -1.45 -13.84 -4.55
N SER A 484 -1.53 -15.17 -4.65
CA SER A 484 -0.57 -16.07 -4.00
C SER A 484 0.57 -16.54 -4.92
N SER A 485 1.17 -15.60 -5.67
CA SER A 485 2.34 -15.84 -6.52
C SER A 485 3.58 -15.08 -6.01
N PRO A 486 4.71 -15.76 -5.75
CA PRO A 486 5.97 -15.10 -5.42
C PRO A 486 6.56 -14.41 -6.66
N SER A 487 7.26 -13.30 -6.44
CA SER A 487 7.94 -12.54 -7.50
C SER A 487 9.37 -13.02 -7.77
N ILE A 488 9.98 -13.75 -6.83
CA ILE A 488 11.38 -14.23 -6.91
C ILE A 488 11.47 -15.53 -7.69
N VAL A 489 10.48 -16.39 -7.48
CA VAL A 489 10.44 -17.74 -8.03
C VAL A 489 9.35 -17.74 -9.09
N LEU A 490 9.75 -17.86 -10.35
CA LEU A 490 8.78 -17.92 -11.45
C LEU A 490 8.28 -19.35 -11.57
N SER A 491 6.97 -19.51 -11.68
CA SER A 491 6.39 -20.84 -11.93
C SER A 491 5.69 -20.88 -13.27
N ALA A 492 6.06 -21.85 -14.10
CA ALA A 492 5.35 -22.19 -15.33
C ALA A 492 4.67 -23.56 -15.18
N ARG A 493 3.65 -23.79 -16.03
CA ARG A 493 3.01 -25.09 -16.17
C ARG A 493 3.52 -25.75 -17.44
N GLY A 494 4.07 -26.95 -17.33
CA GLY A 494 4.40 -27.80 -18.47
C GLY A 494 3.15 -28.25 -19.22
N GLY A 495 3.32 -28.75 -20.44
CA GLY A 495 2.21 -29.26 -21.26
C GLY A 495 1.48 -30.46 -20.66
N ASP A 496 2.13 -31.17 -19.73
CA ASP A 496 1.62 -32.28 -18.94
C ASP A 496 0.92 -31.83 -17.63
N GLY A 497 0.89 -30.52 -17.35
CA GLY A 497 0.37 -29.96 -16.10
C GLY A 497 1.36 -29.99 -14.94
N SER A 498 2.60 -30.48 -15.14
CA SER A 498 3.66 -30.40 -14.15
C SER A 498 4.05 -28.94 -13.88
N ARG A 499 4.44 -28.64 -12.65
CA ARG A 499 4.89 -27.29 -12.28
C ARG A 499 6.41 -27.21 -12.42
N ILE A 500 6.87 -26.39 -13.35
CA ILE A 500 8.29 -26.08 -13.51
C ILE A 500 8.55 -24.76 -12.79
N ILE A 501 9.61 -24.74 -12.00
CA ILE A 501 10.01 -23.59 -11.21
C ILE A 501 11.35 -23.09 -11.76
N PHE A 502 11.40 -21.81 -12.12
CA PHE A 502 12.62 -21.11 -12.51
C PHE A 502 13.07 -20.23 -11.36
N ASP A 503 14.33 -20.38 -10.97
CA ASP A 503 14.92 -19.72 -9.80
C ASP A 503 16.20 -18.94 -10.11
N ASP A 504 16.30 -18.50 -11.36
CA ASP A 504 17.41 -17.76 -11.92
C ASP A 504 17.77 -16.49 -11.11
N PHE A 505 16.78 -15.82 -10.50
CA PHE A 505 17.04 -14.66 -9.65
C PHE A 505 17.92 -15.01 -8.45
N ARG A 506 17.54 -16.03 -7.69
CA ARG A 506 18.33 -16.44 -6.50
C ARG A 506 19.67 -16.99 -6.93
N GLU A 507 19.73 -17.78 -8.01
CA GLU A 507 20.97 -18.28 -8.58
C GLU A 507 21.97 -17.15 -8.88
N ALA A 508 21.55 -16.13 -9.64
CA ALA A 508 22.39 -15.00 -10.00
C ALA A 508 22.83 -14.18 -8.78
N TYR A 509 21.92 -13.90 -7.86
CA TYR A 509 22.25 -13.17 -6.63
C TYR A 509 23.22 -13.96 -5.73
N TYR A 510 23.10 -15.29 -5.68
CA TYR A 510 23.98 -16.14 -4.89
C TYR A 510 25.37 -16.25 -5.51
N TRP A 511 25.47 -16.34 -6.84
CA TRP A 511 26.73 -16.23 -7.56
C TRP A 511 27.40 -14.88 -7.27
N LEU A 512 26.66 -13.79 -7.39
CA LEU A 512 27.17 -12.44 -7.12
C LEU A 512 27.71 -12.32 -5.69
N ARG A 513 27.08 -12.98 -4.72
CA ARG A 513 27.51 -13.00 -3.31
C ARG A 513 28.80 -13.79 -3.05
N HIS A 514 29.05 -14.89 -3.75
CA HIS A 514 30.17 -15.79 -3.42
C HIS A 514 31.36 -15.64 -4.38
N ASN A 515 31.15 -15.08 -5.57
CA ASN A 515 32.13 -15.05 -6.65
C ASN A 515 32.66 -13.65 -6.98
N THR A 516 32.25 -12.62 -6.24
CA THR A 516 32.74 -11.25 -6.43
C THR A 516 33.42 -10.70 -5.18
N PRO A 517 34.32 -9.70 -5.31
CA PRO A 517 34.89 -8.99 -4.16
C PRO A 517 33.80 -8.40 -3.24
N GLU A 518 34.07 -8.33 -1.93
CA GLU A 518 33.11 -7.81 -0.94
C GLU A 518 32.75 -6.33 -1.16
N ASP A 519 33.66 -5.56 -1.74
CA ASP A 519 33.52 -4.14 -2.07
C ASP A 519 33.02 -3.91 -3.52
N ALA A 520 32.66 -4.96 -4.24
CA ALA A 520 32.16 -4.86 -5.61
C ALA A 520 30.86 -4.04 -5.67
N LYS A 521 30.84 -3.07 -6.59
CA LYS A 521 29.71 -2.16 -6.82
C LYS A 521 28.92 -2.63 -8.03
N VAL A 522 27.62 -2.83 -7.83
CA VAL A 522 26.71 -3.38 -8.84
C VAL A 522 25.73 -2.30 -9.30
N MET A 523 25.73 -2.04 -10.60
CA MET A 523 24.78 -1.17 -11.25
C MET A 523 23.61 -1.98 -11.81
N SER A 524 22.39 -1.62 -11.43
CA SER A 524 21.14 -2.19 -11.94
C SER A 524 20.09 -1.10 -12.06
N TRP A 525 18.93 -1.43 -12.63
CA TRP A 525 17.76 -0.55 -12.50
C TRP A 525 17.28 -0.48 -11.03
N TRP A 526 16.55 0.59 -10.68
CA TRP A 526 16.19 0.90 -9.29
C TRP A 526 15.25 -0.13 -8.66
N ASP A 527 14.42 -0.80 -9.46
CA ASP A 527 13.49 -1.86 -9.03
C ASP A 527 14.16 -2.96 -8.19
N TYR A 528 15.40 -3.32 -8.53
CA TYR A 528 16.08 -4.50 -7.98
C TYR A 528 17.03 -4.17 -6.81
N GLY A 529 17.20 -2.90 -6.45
CA GLY A 529 18.21 -2.46 -5.48
C GLY A 529 18.09 -3.18 -4.13
N TYR A 530 16.89 -3.21 -3.57
CA TYR A 530 16.62 -3.90 -2.30
C TYR A 530 16.91 -5.40 -2.36
N GLN A 531 16.57 -6.08 -3.46
CA GLN A 531 16.80 -7.51 -3.62
C GLN A 531 18.29 -7.83 -3.73
N ILE A 532 19.06 -7.05 -4.52
CA ILE A 532 20.51 -7.22 -4.64
C ILE A 532 21.17 -7.05 -3.26
N THR A 533 20.81 -5.99 -2.54
CA THR A 533 21.45 -5.71 -1.24
C THR A 533 21.10 -6.76 -0.19
N ALA A 534 19.87 -7.30 -0.20
CA ALA A 534 19.45 -8.30 0.78
C ALA A 534 19.91 -9.72 0.45
N MET A 535 19.91 -10.12 -0.83
CA MET A 535 20.29 -11.48 -1.26
C MET A 535 21.76 -11.59 -1.63
N ALA A 536 22.23 -10.72 -2.54
CA ALA A 536 23.61 -10.73 -3.04
C ALA A 536 24.59 -10.09 -2.05
N ASN A 537 24.11 -9.22 -1.15
CA ASN A 537 24.92 -8.55 -0.13
C ASN A 537 26.12 -7.80 -0.74
N ARG A 538 25.84 -7.00 -1.77
CA ARG A 538 26.82 -6.15 -2.47
C ARG A 538 26.35 -4.69 -2.52
N THR A 539 27.31 -3.79 -2.76
CA THR A 539 27.06 -2.35 -2.80
C THR A 539 26.31 -1.98 -4.07
N ILE A 540 25.25 -1.18 -3.94
CA ILE A 540 24.40 -0.74 -5.06
C ILE A 540 24.47 0.78 -5.27
N LEU A 541 24.26 1.21 -6.51
CA LEU A 541 24.27 2.63 -6.88
C LEU A 541 22.90 3.30 -6.72
N VAL A 542 21.83 2.61 -7.11
CA VAL A 542 20.45 3.11 -7.08
C VAL A 542 19.54 2.10 -6.41
N ASP A 543 18.45 2.59 -5.81
CA ASP A 543 17.62 1.80 -4.91
C ASP A 543 16.13 2.17 -5.03
N ASN A 544 15.24 1.30 -4.53
CA ASN A 544 13.80 1.40 -4.74
C ASN A 544 13.14 2.62 -4.06
N ASN A 545 13.82 3.26 -3.10
CA ASN A 545 13.28 4.44 -2.40
C ASN A 545 13.15 5.68 -3.29
N THR A 546 13.90 5.73 -4.39
CA THR A 546 13.85 6.82 -5.39
C THR A 546 13.97 8.26 -4.87
N TRP A 547 14.73 8.49 -3.78
CA TRP A 547 14.81 9.81 -3.15
C TRP A 547 15.66 10.84 -3.93
N ASN A 548 16.62 10.39 -4.75
CA ASN A 548 17.46 11.25 -5.59
C ASN A 548 17.29 10.92 -7.08
N ASN A 549 16.42 11.70 -7.75
CA ASN A 549 16.10 11.52 -9.16
C ASN A 549 17.30 11.76 -10.09
N THR A 550 18.22 12.65 -9.74
CA THR A 550 19.39 12.94 -10.58
C THR A 550 20.31 11.73 -10.68
N HIS A 551 20.48 10.99 -9.57
CA HIS A 551 21.30 9.79 -9.55
C HIS A 551 20.69 8.66 -10.38
N ILE A 552 19.37 8.47 -10.30
CA ILE A 552 18.65 7.50 -11.15
C ILE A 552 18.71 7.91 -12.62
N SER A 553 18.58 9.21 -12.90
CA SER A 553 18.76 9.75 -14.24
C SER A 553 20.15 9.43 -14.79
N ARG A 554 21.21 9.50 -13.97
CA ARG A 554 22.58 9.14 -14.37
C ARG A 554 22.71 7.66 -14.72
N VAL A 555 22.10 6.76 -13.96
CA VAL A 555 22.04 5.32 -14.30
C VAL A 555 21.22 5.10 -15.58
N GLY A 556 20.08 5.78 -15.73
CA GLY A 556 19.27 5.73 -16.96
C GLY A 556 20.06 6.21 -18.19
N GLN A 557 20.89 7.25 -18.04
CA GLN A 557 21.79 7.73 -19.09
C GLN A 557 22.83 6.67 -19.47
N ALA A 558 23.45 6.01 -18.50
CA ALA A 558 24.39 4.92 -18.77
C ALA A 558 23.71 3.76 -19.53
N MET A 559 22.52 3.35 -19.09
CA MET A 559 21.78 2.24 -19.70
C MET A 559 21.26 2.56 -21.12
N ALA A 560 20.93 3.83 -21.40
CA ALA A 560 20.34 4.26 -22.67
C ALA A 560 21.34 4.80 -23.72
N SER A 561 22.62 4.95 -23.37
CA SER A 561 23.64 5.51 -24.26
C SER A 561 24.42 4.45 -25.04
N THR A 562 25.30 4.89 -25.95
CA THR A 562 26.31 4.03 -26.58
C THR A 562 27.36 3.57 -25.58
N GLU A 563 28.08 2.49 -25.89
CA GLU A 563 29.13 1.93 -25.01
C GLU A 563 30.16 2.95 -24.55
N GLU A 564 30.65 3.82 -25.44
CA GLU A 564 31.67 4.84 -25.14
C GLU A 564 31.22 5.78 -24.00
N LYS A 565 30.06 6.41 -24.16
CA LYS A 565 29.51 7.34 -23.17
C LYS A 565 29.09 6.61 -21.89
N ALA A 566 28.51 5.42 -22.03
CA ALA A 566 28.10 4.66 -20.87
C ALA A 566 29.30 4.18 -20.04
N TYR A 567 30.41 3.83 -20.70
CA TYR A 567 31.66 3.46 -20.03
C TYR A 567 32.24 4.61 -19.24
N GLU A 568 32.24 5.83 -19.79
CA GLU A 568 32.64 7.04 -19.06
C GLU A 568 31.84 7.19 -17.75
N ILE A 569 30.50 7.06 -17.82
CA ILE A 569 29.62 7.15 -16.65
C ILE A 569 29.88 6.01 -15.65
N MET A 570 30.04 4.78 -16.13
CA MET A 570 30.33 3.62 -15.28
C MET A 570 31.67 3.78 -14.56
N ARG A 571 32.69 4.36 -15.21
CA ARG A 571 33.99 4.63 -14.60
C ARG A 571 33.93 5.80 -13.62
N GLU A 572 33.18 6.87 -13.93
CA GLU A 572 32.93 7.98 -13.01
C GLU A 572 32.29 7.52 -11.68
N LEU A 573 31.40 6.52 -11.76
CA LEU A 573 30.69 5.97 -10.60
C LEU A 573 31.36 4.72 -9.99
N ASP A 574 32.59 4.39 -10.40
CA ASP A 574 33.36 3.20 -9.99
C ASP A 574 32.57 1.87 -10.09
N VAL A 575 31.74 1.69 -11.12
CA VAL A 575 30.96 0.46 -11.31
C VAL A 575 31.87 -0.72 -11.64
N SER A 576 31.70 -1.83 -10.92
CA SER A 576 32.44 -3.08 -11.18
C SER A 576 31.63 -4.07 -12.01
N TYR A 577 30.35 -4.24 -11.68
CA TYR A 577 29.44 -5.15 -12.35
C TYR A 577 28.15 -4.45 -12.76
N VAL A 578 27.56 -4.90 -13.86
CA VAL A 578 26.25 -4.46 -14.37
C VAL A 578 25.34 -5.66 -14.41
N LEU A 579 24.17 -5.55 -13.79
CA LEU A 579 23.15 -6.60 -13.77
C LEU A 579 21.94 -6.14 -14.60
N VAL A 580 21.55 -6.97 -15.56
CA VAL A 580 20.35 -6.77 -16.39
C VAL A 580 19.49 -8.02 -16.42
N ILE A 581 18.17 -7.82 -16.51
CA ILE A 581 17.20 -8.91 -16.62
C ILE A 581 16.69 -9.00 -18.06
N PHE A 582 16.82 -10.20 -18.63
CA PHE A 582 16.46 -10.52 -20.00
C PHE A 582 15.42 -11.64 -20.05
N GLY A 583 14.19 -11.31 -20.45
CA GLY A 583 13.08 -12.28 -20.47
C GLY A 583 12.90 -13.02 -21.79
N GLY A 584 13.76 -12.79 -22.78
CA GLY A 584 13.51 -13.20 -24.17
C GLY A 584 13.48 -14.72 -24.40
N LEU A 585 14.20 -15.51 -23.59
CA LEU A 585 14.18 -16.98 -23.67
C LEU A 585 13.00 -17.60 -22.90
N THR A 586 12.73 -17.08 -21.70
CA THR A 586 11.69 -17.61 -20.80
C THR A 586 10.29 -17.11 -21.14
N GLY A 587 10.17 -16.01 -21.88
CA GLY A 587 8.90 -15.31 -22.09
C GLY A 587 8.50 -14.42 -20.90
N TYR A 588 9.46 -13.99 -20.08
CA TYR A 588 9.19 -13.11 -18.95
C TYR A 588 8.91 -11.67 -19.41
N SER A 589 7.66 -11.23 -19.23
CA SER A 589 7.19 -9.93 -19.75
C SER A 589 7.73 -8.71 -19.01
N SER A 590 8.17 -8.85 -17.76
CA SER A 590 8.62 -7.70 -16.93
C SER A 590 10.13 -7.52 -16.95
N ASP A 591 10.76 -7.73 -18.11
CA ASP A 591 12.19 -7.58 -18.31
C ASP A 591 12.64 -6.12 -18.54
N ASP A 592 13.95 -5.88 -18.56
CA ASP A 592 14.49 -4.53 -18.61
C ASP A 592 14.32 -3.86 -19.97
N ILE A 593 14.05 -4.62 -21.03
CA ILE A 593 13.78 -4.07 -22.37
C ILE A 593 12.38 -3.47 -22.44
N ASN A 594 11.37 -4.09 -21.83
CA ASN A 594 10.05 -3.48 -21.72
C ASN A 594 10.05 -2.25 -20.80
N LYS A 595 10.97 -2.19 -19.83
CA LYS A 595 11.17 -1.02 -18.96
C LYS A 595 12.09 0.05 -19.57
N PHE A 596 12.79 -0.27 -20.66
CA PHE A 596 13.83 0.58 -21.25
C PHE A 596 13.36 2.00 -21.56
N LEU A 597 12.15 2.15 -22.08
CA LEU A 597 11.60 3.47 -22.42
C LEU A 597 11.46 4.38 -21.19
N TRP A 598 11.20 3.82 -20.01
CA TRP A 598 11.22 4.59 -18.76
C TRP A 598 12.63 5.02 -18.38
N MET A 599 13.65 4.18 -18.65
CA MET A 599 15.06 4.56 -18.46
C MET A 599 15.44 5.73 -19.35
N VAL A 600 14.98 5.74 -20.61
CA VAL A 600 15.17 6.84 -21.57
C VAL A 600 14.50 8.13 -21.08
N ARG A 601 13.23 8.07 -20.67
CA ARG A 601 12.48 9.24 -20.18
C ARG A 601 13.10 9.83 -18.92
N ILE A 602 13.49 9.00 -17.95
CA ILE A 602 14.11 9.46 -16.70
C ILE A 602 15.54 9.94 -16.98
N GLY A 603 16.31 9.24 -17.81
CA GLY A 603 17.66 9.62 -18.22
C GLY A 603 17.72 10.95 -18.94
N GLY A 604 16.76 11.23 -19.84
CA GLY A 604 16.65 12.48 -20.59
C GLY A 604 16.02 13.66 -19.84
N SER A 605 15.51 13.44 -18.63
CA SER A 605 14.80 14.49 -17.86
C SER A 605 15.72 15.51 -17.17
N THR A 606 17.01 15.20 -17.01
CA THR A 606 17.99 16.08 -16.36
C THR A 606 18.85 16.82 -17.39
N ASP A 607 19.48 17.92 -16.97
CA ASP A 607 20.29 18.77 -17.87
C ASP A 607 21.44 18.01 -18.55
N THR A 608 22.06 17.05 -17.87
CA THR A 608 23.13 16.21 -18.44
C THR A 608 22.60 15.23 -19.50
N GLY A 609 21.32 14.86 -19.38
CA GLY A 609 20.63 13.91 -20.25
C GLY A 609 20.03 14.51 -21.52
N LYS A 610 20.19 15.82 -21.79
CA LYS A 610 19.60 16.51 -22.96
C LYS A 610 19.91 15.88 -24.31
N HIS A 611 20.99 15.11 -24.40
CA HIS A 611 21.40 14.39 -25.61
C HIS A 611 20.59 13.10 -25.84
N ILE A 612 19.88 12.60 -24.83
CA ILE A 612 18.99 11.44 -24.92
C ILE A 612 17.60 11.96 -25.24
N LYS A 613 17.09 11.59 -26.42
CA LYS A 613 15.73 11.94 -26.85
C LYS A 613 14.93 10.67 -27.08
N GLU A 614 13.73 10.62 -26.49
CA GLU A 614 12.83 9.46 -26.62
C GLU A 614 12.51 9.13 -28.09
N HIS A 615 12.33 10.17 -28.92
CA HIS A 615 12.02 10.01 -30.34
C HIS A 615 13.10 9.23 -31.13
N ASP A 616 14.36 9.29 -30.69
CA ASP A 616 15.48 8.68 -31.43
C ASP A 616 15.49 7.14 -31.32
N TYR A 617 14.73 6.55 -30.38
CA TYR A 617 14.63 5.10 -30.20
C TYR A 617 13.46 4.47 -30.97
N TYR A 618 12.60 5.28 -31.58
CA TYR A 618 11.50 4.79 -32.42
C TYR A 618 11.93 4.67 -33.89
N THR A 619 11.21 3.83 -34.63
CA THR A 619 11.29 3.81 -36.09
C THR A 619 10.77 5.12 -36.68
N PRO A 620 11.03 5.42 -37.97
CA PRO A 620 10.45 6.60 -38.63
C PRO A 620 8.91 6.63 -38.64
N THR A 621 8.26 5.48 -38.47
CA THR A 621 6.80 5.35 -38.34
C THR A 621 6.28 5.53 -36.91
N GLY A 622 7.17 5.67 -35.92
CA GLY A 622 6.84 5.84 -34.51
C GLY A 622 6.66 4.53 -33.73
N GLU A 623 7.11 3.40 -34.26
CA GLU A 623 7.01 2.09 -33.59
C GLU A 623 8.28 1.78 -32.79
N PHE A 624 8.14 1.06 -31.67
CA PHE A 624 9.29 0.56 -30.90
C PHE A 624 9.54 -0.90 -31.26
N ARG A 625 10.60 -1.15 -32.05
CA ARG A 625 10.92 -2.48 -32.59
C ARG A 625 12.37 -2.86 -32.34
N VAL A 626 12.62 -4.14 -32.04
CA VAL A 626 13.94 -4.72 -31.75
C VAL A 626 14.53 -5.51 -32.93
N ASP A 627 13.77 -5.60 -34.02
CA ASP A 627 14.15 -6.24 -35.26
C ASP A 627 15.01 -5.32 -36.14
N ARG A 628 15.25 -5.74 -37.38
CA ARG A 628 16.08 -4.98 -38.34
C ARG A 628 15.49 -3.62 -38.71
N GLU A 629 14.18 -3.41 -38.51
CA GLU A 629 13.52 -2.14 -38.76
C GLU A 629 13.61 -1.19 -37.56
N GLY A 630 14.12 -1.67 -36.42
CA GLY A 630 14.38 -0.88 -35.23
C GLY A 630 15.35 0.28 -35.47
N SER A 631 15.27 1.30 -34.61
CA SER A 631 16.16 2.45 -34.73
C SER A 631 17.64 2.03 -34.60
N PRO A 632 18.55 2.57 -35.43
CA PRO A 632 19.97 2.32 -35.29
C PRO A 632 20.53 2.80 -33.94
N VAL A 633 19.88 3.78 -33.30
CA VAL A 633 20.26 4.25 -31.95
C VAL A 633 19.91 3.19 -30.90
N LEU A 634 18.74 2.55 -31.03
CA LEU A 634 18.32 1.47 -30.16
C LEU A 634 19.21 0.23 -30.33
N LEU A 635 19.47 -0.17 -31.56
CA LEU A 635 20.29 -1.35 -31.91
C LEU A 635 21.76 -1.23 -31.46
N ASN A 636 22.25 0.00 -31.25
CA ASN A 636 23.61 0.29 -30.76
C ASN A 636 23.65 0.76 -29.28
N CYS A 637 22.51 0.77 -28.60
CA CYS A 637 22.41 1.13 -27.20
C CYS A 637 23.06 0.06 -26.31
N LEU A 638 23.67 0.47 -25.18
CA LEU A 638 24.27 -0.43 -24.21
C LEU A 638 23.26 -1.48 -23.72
N MET A 639 22.03 -1.08 -23.37
CA MET A 639 21.01 -2.03 -22.91
C MET A 639 20.68 -3.10 -23.94
N TYR A 640 20.54 -2.73 -25.22
CA TYR A 640 20.29 -3.68 -26.30
C TYR A 640 21.45 -4.68 -26.41
N LYS A 641 22.69 -4.18 -26.42
CA LYS A 641 23.88 -5.01 -26.51
C LYS A 641 24.03 -5.95 -25.31
N MET A 642 23.81 -5.46 -24.08
CA MET A 642 23.87 -6.29 -22.87
C MET A 642 22.79 -7.38 -22.84
N CYS A 643 21.55 -7.09 -23.24
CA CYS A 643 20.50 -8.11 -23.21
C CYS A 643 20.67 -9.16 -24.31
N TYR A 644 21.07 -8.76 -25.52
CA TYR A 644 21.10 -9.65 -26.69
C TYR A 644 22.48 -10.24 -27.03
N TYR A 645 23.52 -10.02 -26.22
CA TYR A 645 24.85 -10.57 -26.48
C TYR A 645 24.80 -12.10 -26.67
N ARG A 646 25.30 -12.59 -27.81
CA ARG A 646 25.26 -14.01 -28.23
C ARG A 646 23.87 -14.65 -28.39
N PHE A 647 22.79 -13.88 -28.26
CA PHE A 647 21.42 -14.41 -28.40
C PHE A 647 21.04 -14.73 -29.85
N GLY A 648 21.70 -14.11 -30.84
CA GLY A 648 21.42 -14.31 -32.27
C GLY A 648 21.59 -15.74 -32.79
N GLN A 649 22.30 -16.59 -32.04
CA GLN A 649 22.60 -17.97 -32.40
C GLN A 649 21.72 -18.99 -31.65
N VAL A 650 20.93 -18.53 -30.67
CA VAL A 650 20.09 -19.41 -29.83
C VAL A 650 18.75 -19.69 -30.49
N TYR A 651 18.34 -20.96 -30.49
CA TYR A 651 17.01 -21.37 -30.90
C TYR A 651 16.05 -21.34 -29.71
N THR A 652 15.09 -20.42 -29.73
CA THR A 652 14.06 -20.31 -28.69
C THR A 652 12.80 -21.10 -29.02
N GLU A 653 12.45 -21.29 -30.29
CA GLU A 653 11.30 -22.08 -30.71
C GLU A 653 11.63 -22.99 -31.90
N ALA A 654 11.02 -24.18 -31.93
CA ALA A 654 11.32 -25.20 -32.94
C ALA A 654 10.96 -24.78 -34.39
N LYS A 655 10.03 -23.84 -34.57
CA LYS A 655 9.56 -23.36 -35.90
C LYS A 655 9.99 -21.93 -36.23
N ARG A 656 10.86 -21.32 -35.43
CA ARG A 656 11.31 -19.92 -35.59
C ARG A 656 12.79 -19.85 -35.93
N PRO A 657 13.23 -18.75 -36.58
CA PRO A 657 14.66 -18.53 -36.83
C PRO A 657 15.45 -18.42 -35.51
N PRO A 658 16.78 -18.64 -35.53
CA PRO A 658 17.63 -18.38 -34.38
C PRO A 658 17.66 -16.88 -34.05
N GLY A 659 17.76 -16.54 -32.76
CA GLY A 659 17.67 -15.16 -32.27
C GLY A 659 16.24 -14.62 -32.24
N TYR A 660 15.26 -15.48 -31.97
CA TYR A 660 13.85 -15.08 -31.85
C TYR A 660 13.50 -14.77 -30.40
N ASP A 661 13.02 -13.55 -30.14
CA ASP A 661 12.59 -13.09 -28.81
C ASP A 661 11.14 -13.47 -28.54
N ARG A 662 10.89 -14.31 -27.52
CA ARG A 662 9.54 -14.79 -27.20
C ARG A 662 8.62 -13.71 -26.62
N VAL A 663 9.18 -12.68 -25.98
CA VAL A 663 8.38 -11.60 -25.36
C VAL A 663 7.92 -10.61 -26.42
N ARG A 664 8.85 -10.21 -27.30
CA ARG A 664 8.58 -9.23 -28.37
C ARG A 664 8.03 -9.87 -29.64
N ASN A 665 8.04 -11.20 -29.74
CA ASN A 665 7.62 -11.95 -30.92
C ASN A 665 8.30 -11.49 -32.21
N ALA A 666 9.60 -11.20 -32.12
CA ALA A 666 10.39 -10.62 -33.20
C ALA A 666 11.77 -11.29 -33.30
N GLU A 667 12.29 -11.36 -34.52
CA GLU A 667 13.69 -11.74 -34.76
C GLU A 667 14.58 -10.52 -34.52
N ILE A 668 15.65 -10.67 -33.75
CA ILE A 668 16.53 -9.55 -33.42
C ILE A 668 17.21 -8.95 -34.65
N GLY A 669 17.36 -7.62 -34.67
CA GLY A 669 17.99 -6.89 -35.76
C GLY A 669 19.48 -7.20 -35.91
N ASN A 670 20.24 -6.99 -34.83
CA ASN A 670 21.68 -7.24 -34.78
C ASN A 670 21.95 -8.60 -34.12
N LYS A 671 22.39 -9.57 -34.92
CA LYS A 671 22.65 -10.94 -34.44
C LYS A 671 24.04 -11.15 -33.86
N ASP A 672 25.04 -10.54 -34.49
CA ASP A 672 26.44 -10.70 -34.13
C ASP A 672 27.04 -9.31 -33.87
N PHE A 673 27.44 -9.09 -32.62
CA PHE A 673 28.15 -7.90 -32.17
C PHE A 673 29.02 -8.27 -30.96
N GLU A 674 30.08 -7.51 -30.74
CA GLU A 674 30.96 -7.67 -29.58
C GLU A 674 30.74 -6.55 -28.55
N LEU A 675 31.16 -6.84 -27.33
CA LEU A 675 31.18 -5.88 -26.21
C LEU A 675 32.63 -5.43 -25.99
N ASP A 676 32.92 -4.17 -26.30
CA ASP A 676 34.29 -3.65 -26.26
C ASP A 676 34.71 -3.37 -24.81
N VAL A 677 33.80 -2.74 -24.06
CA VAL A 677 34.06 -2.25 -22.69
C VAL A 677 33.55 -3.18 -21.57
N LEU A 678 32.74 -4.17 -21.92
CA LEU A 678 32.16 -5.15 -20.98
C LEU A 678 32.62 -6.57 -21.30
N GLU A 679 32.70 -7.41 -20.27
CA GLU A 679 32.86 -8.86 -20.40
C GLU A 679 31.70 -9.59 -19.72
N GLU A 680 31.18 -10.65 -20.33
CA GLU A 680 30.14 -11.49 -19.73
C GLU A 680 30.75 -12.27 -18.56
N ALA A 681 30.27 -12.00 -17.34
CA ALA A 681 30.78 -12.62 -16.13
C ALA A 681 29.93 -13.82 -15.70
N TYR A 682 28.60 -13.71 -15.84
CA TYR A 682 27.65 -14.78 -15.53
C TYR A 682 26.34 -14.60 -16.31
N THR A 683 25.72 -15.70 -16.71
CA THR A 683 24.36 -15.75 -17.28
C THR A 683 23.67 -16.99 -16.70
N THR A 684 22.45 -16.83 -16.20
CA THR A 684 21.69 -17.92 -15.56
C THR A 684 21.28 -19.02 -16.54
N GLU A 685 20.85 -20.16 -16.00
CA GLU A 685 20.43 -21.33 -16.79
C GLU A 685 19.43 -20.98 -17.91
N HIS A 686 18.42 -20.17 -17.61
CA HIS A 686 17.38 -19.76 -18.57
C HIS A 686 17.59 -18.35 -19.13
N TRP A 687 18.80 -17.81 -19.00
CA TRP A 687 19.21 -16.50 -19.51
C TRP A 687 18.36 -15.35 -18.97
N LEU A 688 17.76 -15.53 -17.79
CA LEU A 688 16.87 -14.54 -17.19
C LEU A 688 17.63 -13.38 -16.57
N VAL A 689 18.75 -13.66 -15.89
CA VAL A 689 19.62 -12.64 -15.31
C VAL A 689 21.00 -12.75 -15.94
N ARG A 690 21.53 -11.61 -16.40
CA ARG A 690 22.85 -11.50 -16.99
C ARG A 690 23.69 -10.51 -16.22
N ILE A 691 24.92 -10.90 -15.90
CA ILE A 691 25.87 -10.11 -15.13
C ILE A 691 27.10 -9.87 -16.00
N TYR A 692 27.39 -8.61 -16.24
CA TYR A 692 28.56 -8.16 -16.99
C TYR A 692 29.56 -7.51 -16.04
N LYS A 693 30.85 -7.73 -16.28
CA LYS A 693 31.92 -7.04 -15.58
C LYS A 693 32.45 -5.91 -16.45
N VAL A 694 32.65 -4.75 -15.82
CA VAL A 694 33.23 -3.57 -16.48
C VAL A 694 34.74 -3.78 -16.58
N LYS A 695 35.29 -3.72 -17.79
CA LYS A 695 36.73 -3.92 -18.01
C LYS A 695 37.52 -2.70 -17.52
N ASP A 696 38.76 -2.92 -17.08
CA ASP A 696 39.71 -1.86 -16.73
C ASP A 696 40.14 -1.03 -17.95
N LEU A 697 40.74 0.14 -17.74
CA LEU A 697 41.29 0.92 -18.85
C LEU A 697 42.27 0.08 -19.69
N ASP A 698 42.38 0.41 -20.97
CA ASP A 698 43.36 -0.29 -21.80
C ASP A 698 44.77 -0.04 -21.27
N ASN A 699 45.55 -1.11 -21.13
CA ASN A 699 46.85 -1.07 -20.47
C ASN A 699 47.85 -0.16 -21.22
N ARG A 700 47.63 0.09 -22.52
CA ARG A 700 48.45 0.97 -23.36
C ARG A 700 47.85 2.36 -23.57
N GLY A 701 46.68 2.63 -23.00
CA GLY A 701 45.96 3.89 -23.18
C GLY A 701 45.37 4.10 -24.58
N LEU A 702 45.09 3.02 -25.33
CA LEU A 702 44.40 3.12 -26.61
C LEU A 702 42.89 3.35 -26.39
N SER A 703 42.22 4.00 -27.35
CA SER A 703 40.76 4.01 -27.39
C SER A 703 40.27 2.57 -27.63
N ARG A 704 39.36 2.09 -26.78
CA ARG A 704 38.82 0.73 -26.87
C ARG A 704 37.63 0.58 -27.82
N THR A 705 37.12 1.69 -28.32
CA THR A 705 35.93 1.83 -29.17
C THR A 705 36.30 2.18 -30.60
#